data_AF-A0A6G7YF71-F1
#
_entry.id   AF-A0A6G7YF71-F1
#
_cell.length_a   1.000
_cell.length_b   1.000
_cell.length_c   1.000
_cell.angle_alpha   90.00
_cell.angle_beta   90.00
_cell.angle_gamma   90.00
#
_symmetry.space_group_name_H-M   'P 1'
#
loop_
_entity.id
_entity.type
_entity.pdbx_description
1 polymer ?
#
loop_
_entity_poly.entity_id
_entity_poly.type
_entity_poly.pdbx_seq_one_letter_code
_entity_poly.pdbx_strand_id
1 'polypeptide(L)'
;MNPSDLARTAIDLTVVAPCYNEEGNVAELARRTRDALDAAGIAFELILVDDGSTDGTWAAIKEAEADHPAQVRGIAQPINGGMFAAWRTGVAAATGNVVCLIDADLQNPPEAITRLWDELHTKNVHVVQGFRSSIEWDRDARFVSSRGLNLVLNTMFGDRARDNKSGFVMAPRSILADILDFKHHYNYPQTFVRVAARAKGYAVAETETLFQPRRVGTSFLDATPPVKVYADVLTDVVRGLGEFGRGRRHPVEAMHVTAPRSEPPAHGYRGARKILLDTYFASMPMHAWLIRSQTKSIYETLHRTQWFDRDELHELQSWRLQRLIWHAYAHVPYYRRVMGEHGLHPRDISTPEDLTKLPMLSKADVGANLYMDMFADTHRKREMHKIATSGSTGQPFVTYVDRQQLEIRFASTLRSLEWTGWRVGDKQVRLWHQTLGMSPTQIVRERLDATMLRRTFIPAFELTDGGLDSLARRLEEIKPVLIDGYAESLNFLALYLQRGGRLNFQPRAVLSSAQMLTSDTRRQIEDGLGAKVFDKYGAREFSGIAYQCDQGDDHHILDESYIVEILKEGRPALPGELGEVVITDLNNFSVPLIRYRIGDLAVAADNSQACECGRGLSRLGQIQGRTQALVHCANGRWLPGTFFAHFFKEYDHLVQFFQVVQHEHGTFALKIVQGRHWTTPAWDDLLTDLRTYVGDSQIDVHFVDEVPLLATGKRTPVVSTVRPDFQTL
;
A
#
# COMPACT_ATOMS: atom_id res chain seq x y z
N MET A 1 12.86 -11.30 -26.01
CA MET A 1 13.83 -10.51 -25.22
C MET A 1 15.21 -11.12 -25.41
N ASN A 2 16.23 -10.31 -25.66
CA ASN A 2 17.59 -10.77 -25.93
C ASN A 2 18.28 -11.11 -24.59
N PRO A 3 18.95 -12.27 -24.42
CA PRO A 3 19.60 -12.66 -23.16
C PRO A 3 20.71 -11.71 -22.66
N SER A 4 21.16 -10.77 -23.50
CA SER A 4 22.17 -9.77 -23.15
C SER A 4 21.66 -8.60 -22.29
N ASP A 5 20.33 -8.40 -22.17
CA ASP A 5 19.76 -7.35 -21.32
C ASP A 5 19.53 -7.80 -19.86
N LEU A 6 19.64 -9.11 -19.59
CA LEU A 6 19.38 -9.72 -18.28
C LEU A 6 20.58 -9.72 -17.32
N ALA A 7 21.72 -9.16 -17.74
CA ALA A 7 22.97 -9.15 -16.97
C ALA A 7 23.51 -7.73 -16.66
N ARG A 8 22.64 -6.72 -16.62
CA ARG A 8 22.95 -5.51 -15.85
C ARG A 8 22.70 -5.84 -14.39
N THR A 9 23.77 -5.99 -13.61
CA THR A 9 23.72 -5.97 -12.15
C THR A 9 22.82 -4.82 -11.73
N ALA A 10 21.74 -5.09 -10.99
CA ALA A 10 20.80 -4.06 -10.57
C ALA A 10 21.59 -2.96 -9.84
N ILE A 11 21.59 -1.75 -10.40
CA ILE A 11 22.28 -0.59 -9.81
C ILE A 11 21.42 -0.09 -8.65
N ASP A 12 21.98 -0.06 -7.44
CA ASP A 12 21.29 0.43 -6.25
C ASP A 12 21.28 1.96 -6.20
N LEU A 13 22.43 2.58 -6.53
CA LEU A 13 22.69 4.01 -6.40
C LEU A 13 23.22 4.63 -7.70
N THR A 14 22.59 5.69 -8.17
CA THR A 14 23.19 6.60 -9.17
C THR A 14 23.77 7.83 -8.45
N VAL A 15 25.05 8.10 -8.62
CA VAL A 15 25.67 9.38 -8.23
C VAL A 15 25.67 10.31 -9.44
N VAL A 16 25.16 11.53 -9.30
CA VAL A 16 25.10 12.53 -10.36
C VAL A 16 25.97 13.71 -9.97
N ALA A 17 26.95 14.02 -10.81
CA ALA A 17 27.86 15.14 -10.63
C ALA A 17 27.83 16.08 -11.85
N PRO A 18 27.32 17.33 -11.69
CA PRO A 18 27.40 18.34 -12.73
C PRO A 18 28.83 18.90 -12.81
N CYS A 19 29.36 19.01 -14.02
CA CYS A 19 30.71 19.45 -14.30
C CYS A 19 30.65 20.69 -15.20
N TYR A 20 31.29 21.78 -14.79
CA TYR A 20 31.49 22.96 -15.63
C TYR A 20 32.87 23.56 -15.37
N ASN A 21 33.79 23.37 -16.31
CA ASN A 21 35.20 23.71 -16.17
C ASN A 21 35.88 23.06 -14.94
N GLU A 22 35.75 21.73 -14.83
CA GLU A 22 36.21 20.89 -13.73
C GLU A 22 37.29 19.88 -14.16
N GLU A 23 38.05 20.17 -15.23
CA GLU A 23 39.09 19.29 -15.81
C GLU A 23 40.02 18.69 -14.75
N GLY A 24 40.43 19.50 -13.76
CA GLY A 24 41.33 19.08 -12.68
C GLY A 24 40.70 18.23 -11.57
N ASN A 25 39.38 18.10 -11.52
CA ASN A 25 38.66 17.43 -10.42
C ASN A 25 38.00 16.10 -10.85
N VAL A 26 37.63 15.96 -12.14
CA VAL A 26 36.87 14.80 -12.65
C VAL A 26 37.51 13.45 -12.32
N ALA A 27 38.81 13.29 -12.60
CA ALA A 27 39.50 12.02 -12.39
C ALA A 27 39.52 11.61 -10.90
N GLU A 28 39.80 12.56 -10.01
CA GLU A 28 39.86 12.29 -8.57
C GLU A 28 38.47 12.06 -7.96
N LEU A 29 37.44 12.77 -8.44
CA LEU A 29 36.05 12.52 -8.07
C LEU A 29 35.61 11.12 -8.46
N ALA A 30 35.88 10.71 -9.70
CA ALA A 30 35.54 9.37 -10.18
C ALA A 30 36.23 8.30 -9.33
N ARG A 31 37.55 8.42 -9.12
CA ARG A 31 38.33 7.48 -8.32
C ARG A 31 37.81 7.36 -6.88
N ARG A 32 37.65 8.48 -6.16
CA ARG A 32 37.21 8.47 -4.75
C ARG A 32 35.79 7.99 -4.57
N THR A 33 34.88 8.32 -5.50
CA THR A 33 33.50 7.84 -5.47
C THR A 33 33.47 6.31 -5.60
N ARG A 34 34.23 5.77 -6.56
CA ARG A 34 34.33 4.32 -6.76
C ARG A 34 34.89 3.62 -5.54
N ASP A 35 36.05 4.06 -5.05
CA ASP A 35 36.71 3.44 -3.89
C ASP A 35 35.79 3.40 -2.66
N ALA A 36 35.02 4.47 -2.41
CA ALA A 36 34.10 4.55 -1.28
C ALA A 36 32.91 3.60 -1.42
N LEU A 37 32.30 3.51 -2.61
CA LEU A 37 31.09 2.71 -2.84
C LEU A 37 31.41 1.21 -3.02
N ASP A 38 32.54 0.88 -3.66
CA ASP A 38 33.06 -0.48 -3.76
C ASP A 38 33.36 -1.03 -2.36
N ALA A 39 34.01 -0.24 -1.49
CA ALA A 39 34.29 -0.62 -0.10
C ALA A 39 33.02 -0.83 0.74
N ALA A 40 31.94 -0.10 0.43
CA ALA A 40 30.64 -0.26 1.08
C ALA A 40 29.80 -1.40 0.48
N GLY A 41 30.22 -2.00 -0.64
CA GLY A 41 29.46 -3.03 -1.34
C GLY A 41 28.12 -2.55 -1.87
N ILE A 42 28.05 -1.29 -2.31
CA ILE A 42 26.87 -0.67 -2.92
C ILE A 42 27.02 -0.76 -4.44
N ALA A 43 26.08 -1.37 -5.16
CA ALA A 43 26.12 -1.37 -6.62
C ALA A 43 25.76 0.03 -7.15
N PHE A 44 26.63 0.65 -7.93
CA PHE A 44 26.44 2.05 -8.33
C PHE A 44 26.82 2.35 -9.78
N GLU A 45 26.29 3.47 -10.28
CA GLU A 45 26.81 4.18 -11.43
C GLU A 45 27.10 5.65 -11.05
N LEU A 46 28.10 6.26 -11.69
CA LEU A 46 28.45 7.67 -11.58
C LEU A 46 28.20 8.34 -12.93
N ILE A 47 27.26 9.27 -12.96
CA ILE A 47 26.94 10.09 -14.13
C ILE A 47 27.61 11.45 -13.98
N LEU A 48 28.56 11.72 -14.86
CA LEU A 48 29.24 13.01 -14.99
C LEU A 48 28.55 13.81 -16.11
N VAL A 49 27.89 14.91 -15.75
CA VAL A 49 27.14 15.74 -16.72
C VAL A 49 27.97 16.98 -17.04
N ASP A 50 28.54 17.04 -18.24
CA ASP A 50 29.23 18.24 -18.74
C ASP A 50 28.21 19.30 -19.16
N ASP A 51 28.16 20.41 -18.43
CA ASP A 51 27.23 21.52 -18.61
C ASP A 51 27.81 22.58 -19.56
N GLY A 52 28.31 22.14 -20.72
CA GLY A 52 28.89 22.99 -21.76
C GLY A 52 30.23 23.62 -21.37
N SER A 53 31.15 22.83 -20.80
CA SER A 53 32.49 23.32 -20.42
C SER A 53 33.29 23.85 -21.61
N THR A 54 34.22 24.75 -21.31
CA THR A 54 35.12 25.40 -22.28
C THR A 54 36.57 24.95 -22.17
N ASP A 55 36.89 24.15 -21.15
CA ASP A 55 38.21 23.54 -20.89
C ASP A 55 38.23 22.04 -21.27
N GLY A 56 39.22 21.28 -20.79
CA GLY A 56 39.35 19.85 -21.04
C GLY A 56 38.38 18.94 -20.27
N THR A 57 37.36 19.48 -19.58
CA THR A 57 36.43 18.69 -18.74
C THR A 57 35.80 17.52 -19.48
N TRP A 58 35.28 17.73 -20.70
CA TRP A 58 34.65 16.64 -21.45
C TRP A 58 35.64 15.52 -21.80
N ALA A 59 36.88 15.87 -22.13
CA ALA A 59 37.92 14.89 -22.41
C ALA A 59 38.23 14.06 -21.15
N ALA A 60 38.37 14.70 -19.99
CA ALA A 60 38.58 14.04 -18.70
C ALA A 60 37.40 13.12 -18.32
N ILE A 61 36.16 13.53 -18.59
CA ILE A 61 34.96 12.70 -18.38
C ILE A 61 35.00 11.46 -19.26
N LYS A 62 35.35 11.61 -20.55
CA LYS A 62 35.46 10.48 -21.48
C LYS A 62 36.59 9.53 -21.11
N GLU A 63 37.69 10.03 -20.57
CA GLU A 63 38.79 9.23 -20.04
C GLU A 63 38.32 8.41 -18.83
N ALA A 64 37.67 9.05 -17.85
CA ALA A 64 37.12 8.34 -16.68
C ALA A 64 36.06 7.28 -17.06
N GLU A 65 35.25 7.55 -18.08
CA GLU A 65 34.30 6.57 -18.64
C GLU A 65 35.02 5.41 -19.36
N ALA A 66 36.10 5.68 -20.08
CA ALA A 66 36.89 4.63 -20.75
C ALA A 66 37.62 3.72 -19.76
N ASP A 67 38.11 4.28 -18.65
CA ASP A 67 38.76 3.52 -17.58
C ASP A 67 37.77 2.63 -16.82
N HIS A 68 36.52 3.08 -16.67
CA HIS A 68 35.50 2.41 -15.86
C HIS A 68 34.12 2.37 -16.53
N PRO A 69 33.96 1.72 -17.70
CA PRO A 69 32.75 1.81 -18.53
C PRO A 69 31.50 1.16 -17.91
N ALA A 70 31.68 0.30 -16.90
CA ALA A 70 30.59 -0.31 -16.16
C ALA A 70 30.05 0.58 -15.03
N GLN A 71 30.85 1.54 -14.54
CA GLN A 71 30.54 2.34 -13.35
C GLN A 71 30.45 3.84 -13.65
N VAL A 72 31.07 4.35 -14.71
CA VAL A 72 31.13 5.78 -15.03
C VAL A 72 30.49 6.03 -16.39
N ARG A 73 29.69 7.09 -16.49
CA ARG A 73 29.05 7.52 -17.74
C ARG A 73 29.06 9.04 -17.89
N GLY A 74 29.58 9.53 -19.01
CA GLY A 74 29.53 10.94 -19.38
C GLY A 74 28.27 11.32 -20.15
N ILE A 75 27.68 12.47 -19.85
CA ILE A 75 26.62 13.10 -20.65
C ILE A 75 27.01 14.54 -20.94
N ALA A 76 27.10 14.91 -22.22
CA ALA A 76 27.41 16.29 -22.62
C ALA A 76 26.15 17.09 -22.94
N GLN A 77 26.09 18.33 -22.46
CA GLN A 77 25.12 19.33 -22.88
C GLN A 77 25.77 20.33 -23.85
N PRO A 78 25.06 20.73 -24.91
CA PRO A 78 25.64 21.60 -25.95
C PRO A 78 25.80 23.06 -25.49
N ILE A 79 25.08 23.47 -24.45
CA ILE A 79 25.04 24.84 -23.92
C ILE A 79 24.95 24.75 -22.40
N ASN A 80 25.67 25.62 -21.70
CA ASN A 80 25.56 25.76 -20.25
C ASN A 80 24.12 26.15 -19.86
N GLY A 81 23.42 25.21 -19.22
CA GLY A 81 22.08 25.38 -18.65
C GLY A 81 22.10 25.59 -17.14
N GLY A 82 23.27 25.53 -16.52
CA GLY A 82 23.50 25.64 -15.09
C GLY A 82 23.36 24.30 -14.37
N MET A 83 23.91 24.26 -13.15
CA MET A 83 23.91 23.09 -12.25
C MET A 83 22.57 22.35 -12.17
N PHE A 84 21.45 23.08 -12.16
CA PHE A 84 20.12 22.49 -12.08
C PHE A 84 19.68 21.75 -13.35
N ALA A 85 20.03 22.26 -14.54
CA ALA A 85 19.77 21.59 -15.80
C ALA A 85 20.60 20.30 -15.92
N ALA A 86 21.84 20.35 -15.46
CA ALA A 86 22.72 19.19 -15.35
C ALA A 86 22.17 18.14 -14.36
N TRP A 87 21.70 18.55 -13.18
CA TRP A 87 21.01 17.65 -12.24
C TRP A 87 19.80 16.96 -12.86
N ARG A 88 18.89 17.71 -13.49
CA ARG A 88 17.69 17.12 -14.13
C ARG A 88 18.05 16.11 -15.20
N THR A 89 19.08 16.40 -16.00
CA THR A 89 19.58 15.49 -17.03
C THR A 89 20.14 14.21 -16.42
N GLY A 90 20.97 14.33 -15.38
CA GLY A 90 21.52 13.18 -14.68
C GLY A 90 20.46 12.33 -13.99
N VAL A 91 19.49 12.94 -13.29
CA VAL A 91 18.38 12.22 -12.64
C VAL A 91 17.48 11.53 -13.67
N ALA A 92 17.22 12.16 -14.81
CA ALA A 92 16.44 11.54 -15.89
C ALA A 92 17.16 10.34 -16.52
N ALA A 93 18.49 10.39 -16.60
CA ALA A 93 19.31 9.31 -17.15
C ALA A 93 19.62 8.20 -16.12
N ALA A 94 19.40 8.46 -14.83
CA ALA A 94 19.70 7.54 -13.74
C ALA A 94 18.97 6.19 -13.88
N THR A 95 19.72 5.11 -13.70
CA THR A 95 19.21 3.72 -13.70
C THR A 95 19.07 3.16 -12.30
N GLY A 96 19.73 3.77 -11.30
CA GLY A 96 19.60 3.40 -9.90
C GLY A 96 18.27 3.80 -9.27
N ASN A 97 17.83 3.01 -8.28
CA ASN A 97 16.61 3.28 -7.52
C ASN A 97 16.75 4.51 -6.60
N VAL A 98 17.96 4.75 -6.10
CA VAL A 98 18.33 5.92 -5.31
C VAL A 98 19.28 6.79 -6.12
N VAL A 99 19.15 8.10 -5.99
CA VAL A 99 20.04 9.08 -6.63
C VAL A 99 20.68 9.98 -5.58
N CYS A 100 21.99 10.20 -5.71
CA CYS A 100 22.74 11.17 -4.92
C CYS A 100 23.31 12.26 -5.83
N LEU A 101 22.97 13.51 -5.54
CA LEU A 101 23.56 14.69 -6.18
C LEU A 101 24.82 15.08 -5.39
N ILE A 102 25.93 15.29 -6.08
CA ILE A 102 27.19 15.78 -5.50
C ILE A 102 27.83 16.81 -6.43
N ASP A 103 28.47 17.84 -5.90
CA ASP A 103 29.21 18.82 -6.70
C ASP A 103 30.56 18.24 -7.15
N ALA A 104 31.02 18.57 -8.36
CA ALA A 104 32.25 18.01 -8.91
C ALA A 104 33.55 18.58 -8.32
N ASP A 105 33.46 19.63 -7.50
CA ASP A 105 34.60 20.40 -6.98
C ASP A 105 35.32 19.78 -5.76
N LEU A 106 34.91 18.56 -5.37
CA LEU A 106 35.43 17.79 -4.24
C LEU A 106 35.32 18.47 -2.86
N GLN A 107 34.56 19.57 -2.74
CA GLN A 107 34.35 20.21 -1.44
C GLN A 107 33.49 19.33 -0.52
N ASN A 108 32.53 18.61 -1.09
CA ASN A 108 31.88 17.50 -0.41
C ASN A 108 32.69 16.22 -0.69
N PRO A 109 33.21 15.54 0.35
CA PRO A 109 33.97 14.31 0.15
C PRO A 109 33.05 13.19 -0.35
N PRO A 110 33.41 12.48 -1.45
CA PRO A 110 32.61 11.35 -1.95
C PRO A 110 32.40 10.24 -0.93
N GLU A 111 33.31 10.08 0.04
CA GLU A 111 33.20 9.12 1.13
C GLU A 111 31.97 9.38 2.01
N ALA A 112 31.45 10.61 2.05
CA ALA A 112 30.24 10.92 2.79
C ALA A 112 28.96 10.36 2.15
N ILE A 113 29.00 9.91 0.89
CA ILE A 113 27.85 9.30 0.19
C ILE A 113 27.34 8.08 0.97
N THR A 114 28.24 7.24 1.50
CA THR A 114 27.88 6.06 2.31
C THR A 114 27.11 6.44 3.58
N ARG A 115 27.44 7.58 4.18
CA ARG A 115 26.70 8.10 5.33
C ARG A 115 25.29 8.57 4.95
N LEU A 116 25.12 9.21 3.79
CA LEU A 116 23.79 9.58 3.31
C LEU A 116 22.97 8.33 2.99
N TRP A 117 23.61 7.31 2.43
CA TRP A 117 23.00 6.01 2.14
C TRP A 117 22.45 5.36 3.40
N ASP A 118 23.27 5.24 4.44
CA ASP A 118 22.85 4.66 5.72
C ASP A 118 21.70 5.46 6.35
N GLU A 119 21.80 6.78 6.34
CA GLU A 119 20.77 7.68 6.87
C GLU A 119 19.42 7.52 6.15
N LEU A 120 19.44 7.37 4.82
CA LEU A 120 18.23 7.23 4.02
C LEU A 120 17.51 5.91 4.31
N HIS A 121 18.27 4.84 4.55
CA HIS A 121 17.73 3.50 4.77
C HIS A 121 17.41 3.21 6.24
N THR A 122 18.08 3.86 7.18
CA THR A 122 17.88 3.63 8.62
C THR A 122 16.91 4.61 9.26
N LYS A 123 16.83 5.86 8.78
CA LYS A 123 15.83 6.82 9.29
C LYS A 123 14.55 6.73 8.49
N ASN A 124 13.41 6.98 9.16
CA ASN A 124 12.12 7.13 8.49
C ASN A 124 12.02 8.49 7.79
N VAL A 125 12.83 8.68 6.74
CA VAL A 125 12.88 9.87 5.90
C VAL A 125 12.83 9.50 4.43
N HIS A 126 12.55 10.48 3.59
CA HIS A 126 12.45 10.32 2.14
C HIS A 126 13.65 10.96 1.42
N VAL A 127 14.28 11.94 2.07
CA VAL A 127 15.40 12.71 1.56
C VAL A 127 16.42 12.86 2.67
N VAL A 128 17.69 12.68 2.34
CA VAL A 128 18.82 13.03 3.21
C VAL A 128 19.61 14.14 2.55
N GLN A 129 19.93 15.17 3.32
CA GLN A 129 20.77 16.27 2.87
C GLN A 129 22.02 16.36 3.74
N GLY A 130 23.18 16.45 3.11
CA GLY A 130 24.42 16.81 3.76
C GLY A 130 24.40 18.28 4.17
N PHE A 131 24.76 18.59 5.40
CA PHE A 131 25.06 19.97 5.81
C PHE A 131 26.53 20.11 6.16
N ARG A 132 27.08 21.28 5.87
CA ARG A 132 28.48 21.60 6.14
C ARG A 132 28.73 21.68 7.66
N SER A 133 29.69 20.89 8.14
CA SER A 133 30.14 20.95 9.52
C SER A 133 30.68 22.33 9.87
N SER A 134 30.60 22.71 11.14
CA SER A 134 31.27 23.90 11.67
C SER A 134 32.74 23.69 12.01
N ILE A 135 33.23 22.46 11.92
CA ILE A 135 34.63 22.10 12.14
C ILE A 135 35.45 22.64 10.95
N GLU A 136 36.57 23.33 11.23
CA GLU A 136 37.51 23.91 10.24
C GLU A 136 36.98 25.08 9.37
N TRP A 137 35.82 25.67 9.72
CA TRP A 137 35.28 26.81 8.97
C TRP A 137 35.69 28.16 9.60
N ASP A 138 36.36 29.01 8.83
CA ASP A 138 36.68 30.38 9.24
C ASP A 138 35.39 31.20 9.43
N ARG A 139 35.24 31.85 10.58
CA ARG A 139 34.07 32.67 10.93
C ARG A 139 34.12 34.06 10.27
N ASP A 140 34.25 34.07 8.95
CA ASP A 140 34.37 35.27 8.13
C ASP A 140 33.00 35.93 7.84
N ALA A 141 32.99 37.01 7.03
CA ALA A 141 31.75 37.67 6.63
C ALA A 141 30.81 36.75 5.82
N ARG A 142 31.34 35.71 5.14
CA ARG A 142 30.57 34.70 4.39
C ARG A 142 29.86 33.73 5.34
N PHE A 143 30.45 33.44 6.50
CA PHE A 143 29.79 32.68 7.57
C PHE A 143 28.53 33.39 8.10
N VAL A 144 28.65 34.69 8.40
CA VAL A 144 27.55 35.49 8.97
C VAL A 144 26.42 35.68 7.95
N SER A 145 26.77 35.97 6.69
CA SER A 145 25.79 36.09 5.61
C SER A 145 25.04 34.78 5.35
N SER A 146 25.75 33.65 5.38
CA SER A 146 25.19 32.30 5.26
C SER A 146 24.11 32.02 6.31
N ARG A 147 24.37 32.39 7.58
CA ARG A 147 23.40 32.22 8.67
C ARG A 147 22.21 33.15 8.56
N GLY A 148 22.41 34.40 8.14
CA GLY A 148 21.33 35.34 7.88
C GLY A 148 20.37 34.81 6.79
N LEU A 149 20.91 34.29 5.70
CA LEU A 149 20.10 33.70 4.64
C LEU A 149 19.35 32.44 5.11
N ASN A 150 20.01 31.55 5.87
CA ASN A 150 19.33 30.40 6.46
C ASN A 150 18.19 30.82 7.40
N LEU A 151 18.37 31.87 8.20
CA LEU A 151 17.32 32.42 9.05
C LEU A 151 16.14 32.92 8.22
N VAL A 152 16.39 33.67 7.14
CA VAL A 152 15.34 34.17 6.24
C VAL A 152 14.56 33.02 5.63
N LEU A 153 15.24 32.03 5.04
CA LEU A 153 14.60 30.87 4.41
C LEU A 153 13.80 30.03 5.41
N ASN A 154 14.39 29.71 6.55
CA ASN A 154 13.72 28.96 7.62
C ASN A 154 12.46 29.70 8.11
N THR A 155 12.54 31.02 8.26
CA THR A 155 11.41 31.84 8.71
C THR A 155 10.31 31.93 7.65
N MET A 156 10.67 32.11 6.38
CA MET A 156 9.73 32.30 5.28
C MET A 156 9.02 31.00 4.89
N PHE A 157 9.72 29.85 4.92
CA PHE A 157 9.16 28.56 4.50
C PHE A 157 8.75 27.66 5.68
N GLY A 158 9.02 28.07 6.93
CA GLY A 158 8.73 27.27 8.12
C GLY A 158 9.65 26.05 8.26
N ASP A 159 10.87 26.15 7.74
CA ASP A 159 11.91 25.13 7.83
C ASP A 159 12.82 25.36 9.06
N ARG A 160 13.69 24.39 9.34
CA ARG A 160 14.70 24.39 10.40
C ARG A 160 16.02 23.82 9.88
N ALA A 161 16.38 24.11 8.63
CA ALA A 161 17.62 23.61 8.06
C ALA A 161 18.83 24.27 8.73
N ARG A 162 19.87 23.47 8.95
CA ARG A 162 21.19 23.96 9.36
C ARG A 162 21.91 24.59 8.18
N ASP A 163 21.71 24.04 6.99
CA ASP A 163 22.25 24.60 5.74
C ASP A 163 21.26 24.41 4.58
N ASN A 164 20.55 25.47 4.17
CA ASN A 164 19.59 25.36 3.06
C ASN A 164 20.26 25.26 1.68
N LYS A 165 21.57 25.51 1.57
CA LYS A 165 22.23 25.74 0.28
C LYS A 165 23.03 24.56 -0.24
N SER A 166 23.04 23.46 0.50
CA SER A 166 23.80 22.26 0.12
C SER A 166 23.12 21.57 -1.06
N GLY A 167 23.86 21.39 -2.14
CA GLY A 167 23.46 20.53 -3.28
C GLY A 167 23.66 19.05 -2.99
N PHE A 168 24.28 18.69 -1.86
CA PHE A 168 24.58 17.30 -1.50
C PHE A 168 23.35 16.61 -0.92
N VAL A 169 22.57 15.97 -1.81
CA VAL A 169 21.23 15.45 -1.51
C VAL A 169 21.09 14.03 -2.04
N MET A 170 20.48 13.15 -1.25
CA MET A 170 20.18 11.78 -1.65
C MET A 170 18.69 11.47 -1.41
N ALA A 171 18.04 10.88 -2.40
CA ALA A 171 16.65 10.44 -2.32
C ALA A 171 16.37 9.38 -3.40
N PRO A 172 15.26 8.62 -3.30
CA PRO A 172 14.79 7.79 -4.41
C PRO A 172 14.65 8.60 -5.71
N ARG A 173 14.96 7.98 -6.86
CA ARG A 173 14.97 8.65 -8.17
C ARG A 173 13.67 9.40 -8.48
N SER A 174 12.53 8.77 -8.21
CA SER A 174 11.19 9.36 -8.40
C SER A 174 10.98 10.60 -7.53
N ILE A 175 11.40 10.53 -6.27
CA ILE A 175 11.28 11.62 -5.29
C ILE A 175 12.18 12.78 -5.69
N LEU A 176 13.41 12.50 -6.09
CA LEU A 176 14.34 13.53 -6.50
C LEU A 176 13.87 14.20 -7.81
N ALA A 177 13.37 13.42 -8.77
CA ALA A 177 12.79 13.95 -10.00
C ALA A 177 11.58 14.87 -9.70
N ASP A 178 10.70 14.46 -8.79
CA ASP A 178 9.61 15.31 -8.31
C ASP A 178 10.15 16.57 -7.64
N ILE A 179 11.07 16.46 -6.67
CA ILE A 179 11.65 17.63 -5.97
C ILE A 179 12.25 18.64 -6.97
N LEU A 180 12.90 18.18 -8.04
CA LEU A 180 13.51 19.03 -9.06
C LEU A 180 12.53 19.57 -10.12
N ASP A 181 11.24 19.22 -10.05
CA ASP A 181 10.21 19.78 -10.94
C ASP A 181 9.72 21.14 -10.41
N PHE A 182 10.51 22.18 -10.71
CA PHE A 182 10.21 23.58 -10.38
C PHE A 182 9.40 24.25 -11.49
N LYS A 183 8.34 24.99 -11.11
CA LYS A 183 7.51 25.78 -12.05
C LYS A 183 8.24 27.02 -12.53
N HIS A 184 9.07 27.60 -11.68
CA HIS A 184 9.81 28.81 -11.98
C HIS A 184 11.31 28.53 -12.17
N HIS A 185 11.95 29.39 -12.95
CA HIS A 185 13.40 29.47 -12.98
C HIS A 185 13.89 30.23 -11.74
N TYR A 186 14.84 29.63 -11.03
CA TYR A 186 15.49 30.19 -9.85
C TYR A 186 16.97 30.44 -10.17
N ASN A 187 17.54 31.51 -9.63
CA ASN A 187 18.96 31.81 -9.79
C ASN A 187 19.82 30.87 -8.91
N TYR A 188 19.30 30.50 -7.73
CA TYR A 188 19.98 29.59 -6.78
C TYR A 188 19.08 28.40 -6.40
N PRO A 189 18.74 27.53 -7.37
CA PRO A 189 17.76 26.46 -7.21
C PRO A 189 18.10 25.44 -6.10
N GLN A 190 19.39 25.20 -5.83
CA GLN A 190 19.85 24.34 -4.74
C GLN A 190 19.29 24.75 -3.37
N THR A 191 19.05 26.05 -3.19
CA THR A 191 18.50 26.62 -1.95
C THR A 191 17.05 26.16 -1.69
N PHE A 192 16.35 25.79 -2.76
CA PHE A 192 14.94 25.42 -2.72
C PHE A 192 14.72 23.91 -2.79
N VAL A 193 15.73 23.07 -2.99
CA VAL A 193 15.57 21.60 -3.04
C VAL A 193 14.93 21.10 -1.75
N ARG A 194 15.44 21.53 -0.59
CA ARG A 194 14.84 21.18 0.70
C ARG A 194 13.47 21.79 0.91
N VAL A 195 13.30 23.05 0.53
CA VAL A 195 12.03 23.77 0.64
C VAL A 195 10.95 23.05 -0.16
N ALA A 196 11.25 22.68 -1.40
CA ALA A 196 10.41 21.89 -2.29
C ALA A 196 10.13 20.51 -1.69
N ALA A 197 11.14 19.83 -1.16
CA ALA A 197 10.96 18.55 -0.49
C ALA A 197 9.93 18.66 0.65
N ARG A 198 10.09 19.63 1.55
CA ARG A 198 9.14 19.83 2.66
C ARG A 198 7.77 20.32 2.21
N ALA A 199 7.73 21.17 1.18
CA ALA A 199 6.50 21.70 0.62
C ALA A 199 5.67 20.60 -0.05
N LYS A 200 6.34 19.63 -0.69
CA LYS A 200 5.75 18.41 -1.24
C LYS A 200 5.50 17.31 -0.19
N GLY A 201 5.82 17.61 1.08
CA GLY A 201 5.50 16.77 2.24
C GLY A 201 6.61 15.84 2.71
N TYR A 202 7.67 15.68 1.92
CA TYR A 202 8.75 14.74 2.20
C TYR A 202 9.39 14.99 3.56
N ALA A 203 9.61 13.90 4.30
CA ALA A 203 10.43 13.92 5.50
C ALA A 203 11.92 14.01 5.10
N VAL A 204 12.63 14.98 5.66
CA VAL A 204 14.03 15.27 5.35
C VAL A 204 14.88 15.07 6.59
N ALA A 205 15.96 14.29 6.48
CA ALA A 205 17.03 14.24 7.48
C ALA A 205 18.22 15.10 7.05
N GLU A 206 18.95 15.61 8.04
CA GLU A 206 20.24 16.25 7.84
C GLU A 206 21.35 15.36 8.39
N THR A 207 22.40 15.19 7.61
CA THR A 207 23.62 14.50 8.04
C THR A 207 24.81 15.43 7.95
N GLU A 208 25.66 15.39 8.96
CA GLU A 208 26.83 16.27 9.02
C GLU A 208 27.91 15.76 8.07
N THR A 209 28.44 16.66 7.25
CA THR A 209 29.48 16.34 6.27
C THR A 209 30.63 17.34 6.44
N LEU A 210 31.86 16.85 6.31
CA LEU A 210 33.02 17.74 6.24
C LEU A 210 32.95 18.56 4.96
N PHE A 211 33.40 19.82 5.03
CA PHE A 211 33.46 20.69 3.86
C PHE A 211 34.91 21.11 3.62
N GLN A 212 35.51 20.56 2.57
CA GLN A 212 36.93 20.74 2.28
C GLN A 212 37.18 22.05 1.54
N PRO A 213 38.33 22.71 1.75
CA PRO A 213 38.77 23.82 0.90
C PRO A 213 38.92 23.32 -0.54
N ARG A 214 38.47 24.14 -1.49
CA ARG A 214 38.63 23.85 -2.92
C ARG A 214 40.12 23.83 -3.27
N ARG A 215 40.56 22.77 -3.95
CA ARG A 215 41.98 22.59 -4.35
C ARG A 215 42.28 23.18 -5.73
N VAL A 216 41.31 23.13 -6.66
CA VAL A 216 41.43 23.57 -8.06
C VAL A 216 40.11 24.23 -8.50
N GLY A 217 40.18 25.28 -9.33
CA GLY A 217 39.01 26.02 -9.86
C GLY A 217 38.61 27.26 -9.06
N THR A 218 37.80 28.15 -9.65
CA THR A 218 37.31 29.41 -9.04
C THR A 218 35.81 29.34 -8.73
N SER A 219 35.35 29.99 -7.65
CA SER A 219 33.91 30.00 -7.35
C SER A 219 33.20 31.04 -8.20
N PHE A 220 32.02 30.69 -8.73
CA PHE A 220 31.17 31.65 -9.43
C PHE A 220 30.77 32.85 -8.53
N LEU A 221 30.77 32.63 -7.19
CA LEU A 221 30.49 33.67 -6.20
C LEU A 221 31.65 34.67 -6.06
N ASP A 222 32.88 34.28 -6.40
CA ASP A 222 34.04 35.17 -6.30
C ASP A 222 34.01 36.25 -7.41
N ALA A 223 33.32 35.99 -8.52
CA ALA A 223 33.15 36.91 -9.65
C ALA A 223 31.88 37.79 -9.56
N THR A 224 30.99 37.55 -8.59
CA THR A 224 29.69 38.23 -8.49
C THR A 224 29.62 39.15 -7.27
N PRO A 225 29.24 40.44 -7.41
CA PRO A 225 29.11 41.35 -6.27
C PRO A 225 28.10 40.81 -5.24
N PRO A 226 28.42 40.79 -3.93
CA PRO A 226 27.53 40.26 -2.89
C PRO A 226 26.11 40.83 -2.94
N VAL A 227 25.97 42.12 -3.24
CA VAL A 227 24.67 42.83 -3.34
C VAL A 227 23.76 42.23 -4.41
N LYS A 228 24.31 41.81 -5.54
CA LYS A 228 23.55 41.16 -6.63
C LYS A 228 23.04 39.80 -6.18
N VAL A 229 23.90 38.99 -5.54
CA VAL A 229 23.53 37.68 -4.96
C VAL A 229 22.36 37.83 -4.00
N TYR A 230 22.37 38.83 -3.12
CA TYR A 230 21.25 39.09 -2.21
C TYR A 230 19.95 39.47 -2.93
N ALA A 231 20.02 40.33 -3.96
CA ALA A 231 18.85 40.74 -4.73
C ALA A 231 18.22 39.58 -5.51
N ASP A 232 19.06 38.74 -6.12
CA ASP A 232 18.63 37.53 -6.83
C ASP A 232 17.98 36.53 -5.87
N VAL A 233 18.56 36.31 -4.70
CA VAL A 233 18.00 35.44 -3.66
C VAL A 233 16.68 35.98 -3.12
N LEU A 234 16.53 37.29 -2.91
CA LEU A 234 15.25 37.88 -2.51
C LEU A 234 14.16 37.67 -3.58
N THR A 235 14.52 37.80 -4.86
CA THR A 235 13.63 37.54 -5.98
C THR A 235 13.20 36.08 -6.03
N ASP A 236 14.15 35.16 -5.83
CA ASP A 236 13.89 33.72 -5.74
C ASP A 236 12.99 33.38 -4.53
N VAL A 237 13.17 34.02 -3.37
CA VAL A 237 12.31 33.83 -2.20
C VAL A 237 10.86 34.22 -2.50
N VAL A 238 10.63 35.33 -3.21
CA VAL A 238 9.28 35.76 -3.61
C VAL A 238 8.64 34.72 -4.55
N ARG A 239 9.37 34.25 -5.57
CA ARG A 239 8.91 33.18 -6.47
C ARG A 239 8.62 31.88 -5.70
N GLY A 240 9.53 31.49 -4.80
CA GLY A 240 9.41 30.33 -3.93
C GLY A 240 8.19 30.40 -3.02
N LEU A 241 7.85 31.58 -2.48
CA LEU A 241 6.63 31.76 -1.69
C LEU A 241 5.36 31.58 -2.54
N GLY A 242 5.38 32.01 -3.81
CA GLY A 242 4.27 31.77 -4.75
C GLY A 242 4.10 30.29 -5.10
N GLU A 243 5.21 29.57 -5.31
CA GLU A 243 5.22 28.16 -5.70
C GLU A 243 4.99 27.20 -4.53
N PHE A 244 5.82 27.30 -3.49
CA PHE A 244 5.85 26.37 -2.36
C PHE A 244 5.00 26.81 -1.17
N GLY A 245 4.67 28.11 -1.05
CA GLY A 245 3.91 28.68 0.05
C GLY A 245 4.65 28.67 1.40
N ARG A 246 4.08 29.38 2.38
CA ARG A 246 4.60 29.39 3.77
C ARG A 246 4.03 28.21 4.54
N GLY A 247 4.83 27.17 4.75
CA GLY A 247 4.39 25.98 5.48
C GLY A 247 3.25 25.20 4.80
N ARG A 248 3.01 25.43 3.51
CA ARG A 248 2.18 24.55 2.68
C ARG A 248 2.89 23.21 2.63
N ARG A 249 2.43 22.27 3.44
CA ARG A 249 2.76 20.86 3.25
C ARG A 249 1.64 20.29 2.40
N HIS A 250 1.89 20.14 1.11
CA HIS A 250 1.20 19.09 0.39
C HIS A 250 1.53 17.81 1.14
N PRO A 251 0.53 17.03 1.61
CA PRO A 251 0.80 15.69 2.09
C PRO A 251 1.69 15.01 1.06
N VAL A 252 2.71 14.28 1.52
CA VAL A 252 3.29 13.20 0.75
C VAL A 252 2.11 12.48 0.10
N GLU A 253 2.01 12.49 -1.23
CA GLU A 253 1.19 11.52 -1.92
C GLU A 253 1.68 10.18 -1.38
N ALA A 254 0.90 9.53 -0.52
CA ALA A 254 1.39 8.41 0.29
C ALA A 254 1.96 7.25 -0.55
N MET A 255 1.73 7.30 -1.87
CA MET A 255 2.41 6.54 -2.90
C MET A 255 3.26 7.54 -3.72
N HIS A 256 4.54 7.73 -3.38
CA HIS A 256 5.46 8.47 -4.23
C HIS A 256 5.80 7.59 -5.44
N VAL A 257 5.02 7.77 -6.49
CA VAL A 257 5.28 7.16 -7.79
C VAL A 257 6.19 8.11 -8.55
N THR A 258 7.12 7.55 -9.32
CA THR A 258 7.54 8.13 -10.61
C THR A 258 6.37 8.82 -11.29
N ALA A 259 6.61 9.96 -11.97
CA ALA A 259 5.59 10.51 -12.86
C ALA A 259 5.10 9.37 -13.77
N PRO A 260 3.79 9.15 -13.86
CA PRO A 260 3.29 8.00 -14.58
C PRO A 260 3.72 8.10 -16.05
N ARG A 261 4.11 6.97 -16.64
CA ARG A 261 4.45 6.83 -18.06
C ARG A 261 3.26 7.19 -18.94
N SER A 262 2.03 7.13 -18.39
CA SER A 262 0.78 7.57 -19.04
C SER A 262 0.03 8.61 -18.21
N GLU A 263 -0.58 9.62 -18.85
CA GLU A 263 -1.42 10.57 -18.13
C GLU A 263 -2.69 9.87 -17.61
N PRO A 264 -2.90 9.78 -16.28
CA PRO A 264 -4.09 9.12 -15.76
C PRO A 264 -5.34 9.95 -16.11
N PRO A 265 -6.50 9.31 -16.31
CA PRO A 265 -7.75 10.02 -16.50
C PRO A 265 -8.00 11.01 -15.37
N ALA A 266 -8.37 12.25 -15.72
CA ALA A 266 -8.74 13.25 -14.72
C ALA A 266 -9.88 12.75 -13.84
N HIS A 267 -9.82 13.07 -12.54
CA HIS A 267 -10.85 12.68 -11.59
C HIS A 267 -12.25 13.08 -12.11
N GLY A 268 -13.16 12.11 -12.20
CA GLY A 268 -14.48 12.30 -12.82
C GLY A 268 -15.43 13.28 -12.12
N TYR A 269 -15.07 13.85 -10.96
CA TYR A 269 -15.94 14.81 -10.26
C TYR A 269 -15.77 16.22 -10.83
N ARG A 270 -16.91 16.82 -11.20
CA ARG A 270 -17.01 18.22 -11.65
C ARG A 270 -18.14 18.93 -10.90
N GLY A 271 -18.11 20.26 -10.91
CA GLY A 271 -19.16 21.11 -10.35
C GLY A 271 -19.48 20.83 -8.88
N ALA A 272 -20.77 20.71 -8.57
CA ALA A 272 -21.26 20.53 -7.19
C ALA A 272 -20.71 19.29 -6.48
N ARG A 273 -20.51 18.17 -7.21
CA ARG A 273 -19.93 16.95 -6.61
C ARG A 273 -18.47 17.12 -6.21
N LYS A 274 -17.70 17.87 -7.01
CA LYS A 274 -16.31 18.21 -6.63
C LYS A 274 -16.27 19.08 -5.37
N ILE A 275 -17.14 20.09 -5.29
CA ILE A 275 -17.25 20.94 -4.10
C ILE A 275 -17.65 20.11 -2.87
N LEU A 276 -18.60 19.18 -3.02
CA LEU A 276 -19.00 18.27 -1.94
C LEU A 276 -17.82 17.39 -1.47
N LEU A 277 -17.09 16.78 -2.39
CA LEU A 277 -15.92 15.96 -2.09
C LEU A 277 -14.83 16.77 -1.37
N ASP A 278 -14.51 17.95 -1.90
CA ASP A 278 -13.50 18.84 -1.32
C ASP A 278 -13.91 19.31 0.08
N THR A 279 -15.19 19.61 0.29
CA THR A 279 -15.75 20.01 1.59
C THR A 279 -15.75 18.84 2.57
N TYR A 280 -16.06 17.61 2.11
CA TYR A 280 -16.00 16.39 2.92
C TYR A 280 -14.59 16.16 3.46
N PHE A 281 -13.58 16.18 2.59
CA PHE A 281 -12.20 16.03 3.02
C PHE A 281 -11.70 17.18 3.90
N ALA A 282 -12.12 18.42 3.63
CA ALA A 282 -11.75 19.57 4.46
C ALA A 282 -12.37 19.49 5.87
N SER A 283 -13.55 18.87 6.00
CA SER A 283 -14.26 18.71 7.28
C SER A 283 -13.91 17.42 8.04
N MET A 284 -13.19 16.48 7.43
CA MET A 284 -12.77 15.21 8.04
C MET A 284 -12.22 15.31 9.47
N PRO A 285 -11.33 16.27 9.83
CA PRO A 285 -10.82 16.36 11.19
C PRO A 285 -11.91 16.51 12.27
N MET A 286 -13.12 16.95 11.90
CA MET A 286 -14.26 17.11 12.80
C MET A 286 -15.09 15.84 13.01
N HIS A 287 -15.18 14.97 11.99
CA HIS A 287 -16.08 13.81 11.99
C HIS A 287 -15.36 12.47 11.82
N ALA A 288 -14.27 12.41 11.06
CA ALA A 288 -13.54 11.18 10.81
C ALA A 288 -12.65 10.85 12.02
N TRP A 289 -12.88 9.69 12.63
CA TRP A 289 -12.12 9.25 13.79
C TRP A 289 -10.72 8.78 13.37
N LEU A 290 -9.68 9.36 13.99
CA LEU A 290 -8.25 9.05 13.75
C LEU A 290 -7.73 9.31 12.34
N ILE A 291 -8.46 10.05 11.52
CA ILE A 291 -8.09 10.38 10.15
C ILE A 291 -7.69 11.88 10.11
N ARG A 292 -6.66 12.27 9.36
CA ARG A 292 -6.23 13.67 9.12
C ARG A 292 -6.55 14.10 7.70
N SER A 293 -6.18 15.35 7.41
CA SER A 293 -6.30 15.99 6.09
C SER A 293 -5.51 15.32 4.96
N GLN A 294 -4.58 14.38 5.25
CA GLN A 294 -3.79 13.70 4.21
C GLN A 294 -4.62 12.73 3.36
N THR A 295 -5.72 12.22 3.90
CA THR A 295 -6.61 11.26 3.26
C THR A 295 -7.09 11.68 1.87
N LYS A 296 -7.26 12.99 1.64
CA LYS A 296 -7.60 13.52 0.31
C LYS A 296 -6.52 13.22 -0.72
N SER A 297 -5.27 13.54 -0.38
CA SER A 297 -4.12 13.30 -1.26
C SER A 297 -3.94 11.81 -1.52
N ILE A 298 -4.10 10.96 -0.50
CA ILE A 298 -4.06 9.51 -0.65
C ILE A 298 -5.15 9.03 -1.63
N TYR A 299 -6.38 9.53 -1.47
CA TYR A 299 -7.50 9.19 -2.34
C TYR A 299 -7.28 9.67 -3.79
N GLU A 300 -6.77 10.89 -3.98
CA GLU A 300 -6.40 11.42 -5.31
C GLU A 300 -5.28 10.59 -5.96
N THR A 301 -4.29 10.17 -5.16
CA THR A 301 -3.20 9.31 -5.63
C THR A 301 -3.71 7.94 -6.05
N LEU A 302 -4.52 7.29 -5.21
CA LEU A 302 -5.18 6.02 -5.50
C LEU A 302 -6.05 6.06 -6.75
N HIS A 303 -6.63 7.23 -7.05
CA HIS A 303 -7.39 7.44 -8.28
C HIS A 303 -6.53 7.51 -9.53
N ARG A 304 -5.29 7.99 -9.39
CA ARG A 304 -4.30 8.00 -10.48
C ARG A 304 -3.65 6.63 -10.66
N THR A 305 -3.16 6.02 -9.57
CA THR A 305 -2.39 4.77 -9.58
C THR A 305 -3.19 3.57 -10.06
N GLN A 306 -4.52 3.57 -9.92
CA GLN A 306 -5.34 2.46 -10.42
C GLN A 306 -5.24 2.25 -11.94
N TRP A 307 -4.75 3.26 -12.67
CA TRP A 307 -4.61 3.26 -14.14
C TRP A 307 -3.19 3.02 -14.62
N PHE A 308 -2.25 2.83 -13.69
CA PHE A 308 -0.89 2.45 -14.05
C PHE A 308 -0.87 1.10 -14.72
N ASP A 309 0.09 0.89 -15.59
CA ASP A 309 0.36 -0.42 -16.15
C ASP A 309 0.99 -1.37 -15.10
N ARG A 310 1.20 -2.63 -15.49
CA ARG A 310 1.75 -3.66 -14.60
C ARG A 310 3.16 -3.37 -14.15
N ASP A 311 3.99 -2.79 -15.01
CA ASP A 311 5.39 -2.50 -14.71
C ASP A 311 5.47 -1.32 -13.73
N GLU A 312 4.65 -0.28 -13.94
CA GLU A 312 4.53 0.86 -13.04
C GLU A 312 4.02 0.45 -11.64
N LEU A 313 3.04 -0.46 -11.57
CA LEU A 313 2.56 -1.00 -10.30
C LEU A 313 3.60 -1.90 -9.62
N HIS A 314 4.36 -2.68 -10.39
CA HIS A 314 5.45 -3.50 -9.87
C HIS A 314 6.60 -2.64 -9.33
N GLU A 315 6.99 -1.58 -10.03
CA GLU A 315 7.96 -0.59 -9.56
C GLU A 315 7.49 0.06 -8.24
N LEU A 316 6.21 0.45 -8.17
CA LEU A 316 5.61 1.00 -6.96
C LEU A 316 5.66 0.00 -5.80
N GLN A 317 5.23 -1.25 -6.03
CA GLN A 317 5.26 -2.29 -5.01
C GLN A 317 6.68 -2.58 -4.54
N SER A 318 7.65 -2.69 -5.46
CA SER A 318 9.07 -2.91 -5.16
C SER A 318 9.63 -1.80 -4.27
N TRP A 319 9.39 -0.54 -4.63
CA TRP A 319 9.84 0.60 -3.82
C TRP A 319 9.23 0.59 -2.42
N ARG A 320 7.92 0.34 -2.31
CA ARG A 320 7.23 0.29 -1.01
C ARG A 320 7.70 -0.90 -0.18
N LEU A 321 7.93 -2.04 -0.80
CA LEU A 321 8.43 -3.24 -0.16
C LEU A 321 9.83 -3.00 0.40
N GLN A 322 10.76 -2.48 -0.41
CA GLN A 322 12.11 -2.15 0.05
C GLN A 322 12.07 -1.26 1.30
N ARG A 323 11.27 -0.19 1.29
CA ARG A 323 11.09 0.67 2.45
C ARG A 323 10.59 -0.07 3.68
N LEU A 324 9.61 -0.97 3.49
CA LEU A 324 9.07 -1.80 4.58
C LEU A 324 10.12 -2.76 5.12
N ILE A 325 10.91 -3.42 4.27
CA ILE A 325 11.95 -4.38 4.64
C ILE A 325 13.07 -3.69 5.41
N TRP A 326 13.59 -2.58 4.89
CA TRP A 326 14.62 -1.79 5.56
C TRP A 326 14.14 -1.28 6.93
N HIS A 327 12.91 -0.77 6.98
CA HIS A 327 12.29 -0.35 8.23
C HIS A 327 12.14 -1.51 9.22
N ALA A 328 11.62 -2.65 8.76
CA ALA A 328 11.41 -3.84 9.59
C ALA A 328 12.74 -4.36 10.16
N TYR A 329 13.78 -4.44 9.34
CA TYR A 329 15.12 -4.87 9.78
C TYR A 329 15.74 -3.91 10.79
N ALA A 330 15.63 -2.60 10.55
CA ALA A 330 16.22 -1.57 11.39
C ALA A 330 15.48 -1.41 12.73
N HIS A 331 14.15 -1.50 12.74
CA HIS A 331 13.32 -1.02 13.86
C HIS A 331 12.43 -2.08 14.51
N VAL A 332 12.35 -3.29 13.95
CA VAL A 332 11.50 -4.38 14.49
C VAL A 332 12.36 -5.59 14.87
N PRO A 333 12.58 -5.85 16.18
CA PRO A 333 13.46 -6.93 16.65
C PRO A 333 13.17 -8.30 16.04
N TYR A 334 11.89 -8.66 15.86
CA TYR A 334 11.48 -9.93 15.25
C TYR A 334 12.08 -10.10 13.85
N TYR A 335 11.92 -9.11 12.97
CA TYR A 335 12.39 -9.22 11.59
C TYR A 335 13.91 -9.15 11.48
N ARG A 336 14.58 -8.37 12.34
CA ARG A 336 16.05 -8.38 12.42
C ARG A 336 16.58 -9.77 12.76
N ARG A 337 15.96 -10.42 13.74
CA ARG A 337 16.32 -11.79 14.15
C ARG A 337 16.03 -12.80 13.04
N VAL A 338 14.82 -12.77 12.47
CA VAL A 338 14.41 -13.68 11.38
C VAL A 338 15.33 -13.56 10.17
N MET A 339 15.66 -12.35 9.72
CA MET A 339 16.60 -12.14 8.60
C MET A 339 18.01 -12.61 8.96
N GLY A 340 18.48 -12.32 10.18
CA GLY A 340 19.79 -12.79 10.66
C GLY A 340 19.91 -14.32 10.72
N GLU A 341 18.87 -15.01 11.19
CA GLU A 341 18.80 -16.49 11.22
C GLU A 341 18.85 -17.12 9.82
N HIS A 342 18.40 -16.39 8.79
CA HIS A 342 18.41 -16.84 7.39
C HIS A 342 19.59 -16.28 6.59
N GLY A 343 20.51 -15.54 7.22
CA GLY A 343 21.65 -14.91 6.54
C GLY A 343 21.25 -13.85 5.52
N LEU A 344 20.08 -13.22 5.69
CA LEU A 344 19.54 -12.23 4.76
C LEU A 344 19.85 -10.80 5.22
N HIS A 345 20.21 -9.96 4.27
CA HIS A 345 20.29 -8.51 4.42
C HIS A 345 19.10 -7.84 3.71
N PRO A 346 18.61 -6.66 4.15
CA PRO A 346 17.52 -5.94 3.49
C PRO A 346 17.65 -5.79 1.96
N ARG A 347 18.87 -5.58 1.47
CA ARG A 347 19.19 -5.47 0.04
C ARG A 347 18.83 -6.72 -0.79
N ASP A 348 18.78 -7.89 -0.13
CA ASP A 348 18.47 -9.15 -0.79
C ASP A 348 16.98 -9.26 -1.12
N ILE A 349 16.14 -8.33 -0.66
CA ILE A 349 14.70 -8.28 -0.89
C ILE A 349 14.34 -6.94 -1.53
N SER A 350 14.46 -6.91 -2.86
CA SER A 350 14.27 -5.69 -3.65
C SER A 350 12.94 -5.68 -4.41
N THR A 351 12.37 -6.84 -4.70
CA THR A 351 11.14 -7.01 -5.50
C THR A 351 10.15 -7.93 -4.79
N PRO A 352 8.84 -7.89 -5.14
CA PRO A 352 7.85 -8.84 -4.64
C PRO A 352 8.27 -10.31 -4.75
N GLU A 353 8.99 -10.68 -5.80
CA GLU A 353 9.46 -12.05 -6.05
C GLU A 353 10.48 -12.51 -4.99
N ASP A 354 11.29 -11.58 -4.46
CA ASP A 354 12.29 -11.87 -3.44
C ASP A 354 11.67 -12.19 -2.07
N LEU A 355 10.38 -11.93 -1.86
CA LEU A 355 9.68 -12.29 -0.62
C LEU A 355 9.84 -13.78 -0.31
N THR A 356 9.92 -14.64 -1.33
CA THR A 356 10.12 -16.09 -1.18
C THR A 356 11.34 -16.46 -0.32
N LYS A 357 12.34 -15.58 -0.21
CA LYS A 357 13.53 -15.74 0.64
C LYS A 357 13.21 -15.65 2.14
N LEU A 358 12.16 -14.91 2.52
CA LEU A 358 11.71 -14.81 3.91
C LEU A 358 10.78 -15.97 4.29
N PRO A 359 10.85 -16.47 5.54
CA PRO A 359 9.86 -17.42 6.01
C PRO A 359 8.48 -16.77 6.11
N MET A 360 7.43 -17.58 6.05
CA MET A 360 6.06 -17.10 6.24
C MET A 360 5.80 -16.73 7.71
N LEU A 361 4.92 -15.76 7.91
CA LEU A 361 4.46 -15.32 9.23
C LEU A 361 3.07 -15.91 9.52
N SER A 362 2.96 -16.73 10.56
CA SER A 362 1.67 -17.28 11.01
C SER A 362 1.01 -16.43 12.11
N LYS A 363 -0.29 -16.68 12.35
CA LYS A 363 -1.01 -16.11 13.49
C LYS A 363 -0.36 -16.44 14.84
N ALA A 364 0.22 -17.64 14.96
CA ALA A 364 0.88 -18.08 16.18
C ALA A 364 2.19 -17.30 16.40
N ASP A 365 2.95 -17.05 15.33
CA ASP A 365 4.18 -16.25 15.39
C ASP A 365 3.87 -14.82 15.84
N VAL A 366 2.84 -14.21 15.26
CA VAL A 366 2.38 -12.89 15.70
C VAL A 366 1.98 -12.92 17.17
N GLY A 367 1.14 -13.87 17.58
CA GLY A 367 0.70 -13.97 18.98
C GLY A 367 1.85 -14.12 19.98
N ALA A 368 2.87 -14.93 19.64
CA ALA A 368 4.02 -15.18 20.50
C ALA A 368 4.99 -13.98 20.59
N ASN A 369 5.12 -13.21 19.50
CA ASN A 369 6.14 -12.16 19.40
C ASN A 369 5.58 -10.73 19.52
N LEU A 370 4.25 -10.53 19.45
CA LEU A 370 3.62 -9.21 19.30
C LEU A 370 4.13 -8.18 20.31
N TYR A 371 4.09 -8.54 21.60
CA TYR A 371 4.34 -7.59 22.68
C TYR A 371 5.81 -7.31 22.96
N MET A 372 6.70 -8.24 22.60
CA MET A 372 8.12 -8.15 22.90
C MET A 372 8.93 -7.70 21.69
N ASP A 373 8.63 -8.22 20.50
CA ASP A 373 9.57 -8.16 19.37
C ASP A 373 8.97 -7.60 18.06
N MET A 374 7.64 -7.45 17.93
CA MET A 374 7.02 -7.00 16.67
C MET A 374 6.65 -5.52 16.60
N PHE A 375 6.70 -4.78 17.72
CA PHE A 375 6.49 -3.34 17.69
C PHE A 375 7.72 -2.63 17.15
N ALA A 376 7.53 -1.77 16.15
CA ALA A 376 8.59 -0.86 15.71
C ALA A 376 8.87 0.22 16.76
N ASP A 377 10.14 0.50 17.03
CA ASP A 377 10.57 1.53 18.00
C ASP A 377 10.35 2.98 17.50
N THR A 378 10.10 3.17 16.20
CA THR A 378 9.81 4.47 15.58
C THR A 378 8.40 5.00 15.86
N HIS A 379 7.52 4.18 16.46
CA HIS A 379 6.12 4.53 16.68
C HIS A 379 5.79 4.73 18.15
N ARG A 380 4.99 5.77 18.43
CA ARG A 380 4.43 5.99 19.77
C ARG A 380 3.26 5.05 19.99
N LYS A 381 3.38 4.11 20.93
CA LYS A 381 2.34 3.11 21.26
C LYS A 381 0.94 3.71 21.47
N ARG A 382 0.82 4.93 22.02
CA ARG A 382 -0.46 5.63 22.22
C ARG A 382 -1.17 6.09 20.92
N GLU A 383 -0.43 6.17 19.82
CA GLU A 383 -0.92 6.58 18.49
C GLU A 383 -1.25 5.36 17.62
N MET A 384 -1.05 4.15 18.15
CA MET A 384 -1.34 2.89 17.50
C MET A 384 -2.74 2.38 17.89
N HIS A 385 -3.42 1.74 16.95
CA HIS A 385 -4.77 1.27 17.14
C HIS A 385 -4.84 -0.24 17.15
N LYS A 386 -5.38 -0.79 18.24
CA LYS A 386 -5.59 -2.22 18.40
C LYS A 386 -6.66 -2.69 17.41
N ILE A 387 -6.30 -3.67 16.61
CA ILE A 387 -7.22 -4.46 15.80
C ILE A 387 -7.33 -5.84 16.45
N ALA A 388 -8.54 -6.28 16.71
CA ALA A 388 -8.81 -7.61 17.24
C ALA A 388 -9.86 -8.32 16.36
N THR A 389 -9.63 -9.61 16.13
CA THR A 389 -10.62 -10.52 15.55
C THR A 389 -11.25 -11.35 16.66
N SER A 390 -12.46 -11.83 16.47
CA SER A 390 -13.14 -12.68 17.45
C SER A 390 -12.54 -14.10 17.55
N GLY A 391 -11.67 -14.51 16.61
CA GLY A 391 -11.09 -15.85 16.52
C GLY A 391 -12.13 -16.93 16.17
N SER A 392 -11.87 -17.76 15.16
CA SER A 392 -12.67 -18.99 14.92
C SER A 392 -12.37 -20.09 15.95
N THR A 393 -11.20 -20.00 16.61
CA THR A 393 -10.65 -20.98 17.56
C THR A 393 -10.79 -20.55 19.03
N GLY A 394 -11.55 -19.48 19.31
CA GLY A 394 -11.77 -18.97 20.68
C GLY A 394 -10.69 -18.04 21.23
N GLN A 395 -9.48 -18.01 20.65
CA GLN A 395 -8.47 -16.98 20.96
C GLN A 395 -8.51 -15.85 19.92
N PRO A 396 -8.75 -14.60 20.33
CA PRO A 396 -8.80 -13.47 19.42
C PRO A 396 -7.42 -13.17 18.86
N PHE A 397 -7.26 -13.14 17.52
CA PHE A 397 -6.06 -12.59 16.92
C PHE A 397 -6.01 -11.09 17.16
N VAL A 398 -4.88 -10.59 17.64
CA VAL A 398 -4.66 -9.17 17.94
C VAL A 398 -3.46 -8.68 17.13
N THR A 399 -3.61 -7.51 16.52
CA THR A 399 -2.52 -6.74 15.91
C THR A 399 -2.76 -5.25 16.15
N TYR A 400 -1.83 -4.41 15.70
CA TYR A 400 -1.94 -2.96 15.80
C TYR A 400 -1.65 -2.31 14.45
N VAL A 401 -2.31 -1.20 14.20
CA VAL A 401 -2.17 -0.41 12.98
C VAL A 401 -1.81 1.02 13.34
N ASP A 402 -0.96 1.65 12.54
CA ASP A 402 -0.72 3.07 12.67
C ASP A 402 -1.83 3.90 12.01
N ARG A 403 -1.73 5.21 12.22
CA ARG A 403 -2.70 6.16 11.71
C ARG A 403 -2.69 6.26 10.18
N GLN A 404 -1.51 6.25 9.56
CA GLN A 404 -1.37 6.37 8.12
C GLN A 404 -2.09 5.22 7.42
N GLN A 405 -1.95 4.02 7.97
CA GLN A 405 -2.65 2.85 7.47
C GLN A 405 -4.17 2.99 7.54
N LEU A 406 -4.73 3.56 8.61
CA LEU A 406 -6.17 3.81 8.70
C LEU A 406 -6.65 4.77 7.60
N GLU A 407 -5.87 5.82 7.31
CA GLU A 407 -6.16 6.78 6.24
C GLU A 407 -6.13 6.11 4.85
N ILE A 408 -5.13 5.26 4.58
CA ILE A 408 -5.03 4.48 3.34
C ILE A 408 -6.19 3.50 3.19
N ARG A 409 -6.55 2.76 4.25
CA ARG A 409 -7.70 1.83 4.24
C ARG A 409 -9.01 2.55 3.94
N PHE A 410 -9.19 3.74 4.52
CA PHE A 410 -10.37 4.56 4.27
C PHE A 410 -10.42 5.03 2.82
N ALA A 411 -9.34 5.67 2.34
CA ALA A 411 -9.24 6.18 0.97
C ALA A 411 -9.41 5.08 -0.08
N SER A 412 -8.79 3.92 0.15
CA SER A 412 -8.93 2.73 -0.69
C SER A 412 -10.36 2.23 -0.75
N THR A 413 -11.02 2.14 0.41
CA THR A 413 -12.44 1.74 0.46
C THR A 413 -13.30 2.74 -0.33
N LEU A 414 -13.09 4.04 -0.12
CA LEU A 414 -13.88 5.07 -0.81
C LEU A 414 -13.68 4.99 -2.32
N ARG A 415 -12.45 4.85 -2.81
CA ARG A 415 -12.16 4.63 -4.25
C ARG A 415 -12.85 3.39 -4.77
N SER A 416 -12.69 2.24 -4.11
CA SER A 416 -13.23 0.98 -4.60
C SER A 416 -14.76 0.94 -4.61
N LEU A 417 -15.44 1.69 -3.73
CA LEU A 417 -16.89 1.86 -3.81
C LEU A 417 -17.31 2.51 -5.14
N GLU A 418 -16.50 3.39 -5.72
CA GLU A 418 -16.81 4.05 -6.98
C GLU A 418 -16.79 3.10 -8.19
N TRP A 419 -16.14 1.95 -8.06
CA TRP A 419 -16.14 0.91 -9.10
C TRP A 419 -17.52 0.28 -9.28
N THR A 420 -18.39 0.38 -8.27
CA THR A 420 -19.80 -0.03 -8.37
C THR A 420 -20.70 0.99 -9.09
N GLY A 421 -20.13 2.13 -9.50
CA GLY A 421 -20.89 3.26 -10.05
C GLY A 421 -21.51 4.18 -8.98
N TRP A 422 -21.30 3.90 -7.69
CA TRP A 422 -21.59 4.84 -6.60
C TRP A 422 -20.66 6.05 -6.67
N ARG A 423 -21.15 7.21 -6.26
CA ARG A 423 -20.38 8.46 -6.22
C ARG A 423 -20.63 9.18 -4.90
N VAL A 424 -19.67 9.98 -4.45
CA VAL A 424 -19.81 10.77 -3.23
C VAL A 424 -21.04 11.68 -3.33
N GLY A 425 -21.91 11.59 -2.32
CA GLY A 425 -23.23 12.25 -2.29
C GLY A 425 -24.39 11.38 -2.81
N ASP A 426 -24.12 10.21 -3.38
CA ASP A 426 -25.17 9.22 -3.66
C ASP A 426 -25.59 8.51 -2.37
N LYS A 427 -26.88 8.22 -2.24
CA LYS A 427 -27.42 7.55 -1.05
C LYS A 427 -26.90 6.11 -0.96
N GLN A 428 -26.36 5.73 0.20
CA GLN A 428 -25.86 4.39 0.47
C GLN A 428 -26.58 3.80 1.69
N VAL A 429 -26.98 2.53 1.63
CA VAL A 429 -27.48 1.78 2.79
C VAL A 429 -26.53 0.64 3.10
N ARG A 430 -26.05 0.56 4.35
CA ARG A 430 -25.21 -0.54 4.83
C ARG A 430 -26.01 -1.44 5.76
N LEU A 431 -26.17 -2.71 5.40
CA LEU A 431 -26.73 -3.76 6.25
C LEU A 431 -25.64 -4.25 7.21
N TRP A 432 -25.29 -3.41 8.18
CA TRP A 432 -24.17 -3.59 9.08
C TRP A 432 -24.44 -2.92 10.42
N HIS A 433 -23.84 -3.44 11.49
CA HIS A 433 -23.95 -2.84 12.80
C HIS A 433 -22.84 -1.80 13.08
N GLN A 434 -23.23 -0.54 13.11
CA GLN A 434 -22.30 0.60 13.07
C GLN A 434 -21.52 0.84 14.37
N THR A 435 -22.10 0.57 15.54
CA THR A 435 -21.63 1.17 16.82
C THR A 435 -21.25 0.17 17.92
N LEU A 436 -21.17 -1.13 17.62
CA LEU A 436 -20.80 -2.14 18.61
C LEU A 436 -19.39 -1.86 19.17
N GLY A 437 -19.32 -1.59 20.48
CA GLY A 437 -18.06 -1.34 21.19
C GLY A 437 -17.49 0.08 21.07
N MET A 438 -18.22 1.04 20.48
CA MET A 438 -17.79 2.44 20.38
C MET A 438 -18.24 3.29 21.57
N SER A 439 -17.45 4.29 21.94
CA SER A 439 -17.81 5.30 22.94
C SER A 439 -18.87 6.28 22.42
N PRO A 440 -19.62 6.98 23.30
CA PRO A 440 -20.64 7.94 22.87
C PRO A 440 -20.11 9.04 21.93
N THR A 441 -18.89 9.53 22.16
CA THR A 441 -18.26 10.55 21.30
C THR A 441 -17.86 9.99 19.94
N GLN A 442 -17.41 8.72 19.88
CA GLN A 442 -17.14 8.03 18.63
C GLN A 442 -18.43 7.83 17.82
N ILE A 443 -19.54 7.45 18.48
CA ILE A 443 -20.85 7.26 17.84
C ILE A 443 -21.34 8.56 17.20
N VAL A 444 -21.22 9.71 17.88
CA VAL A 444 -21.62 11.02 17.32
C VAL A 444 -20.79 11.37 16.09
N ARG A 445 -19.47 11.18 16.16
CA ARG A 445 -18.56 11.44 15.03
C ARG A 445 -18.85 10.55 13.83
N GLU A 446 -19.04 9.26 14.07
CA GLU A 446 -19.38 8.27 13.05
C GLU A 446 -20.74 8.55 12.40
N ARG A 447 -21.74 9.02 13.17
CA ARG A 447 -23.03 9.48 12.62
C ARG A 447 -22.87 10.73 11.75
N LEU A 448 -22.04 11.67 12.15
CA LEU A 448 -21.75 12.88 11.37
C LEU A 448 -21.06 12.52 10.05
N ASP A 449 -20.07 11.63 10.08
CA ASP A 449 -19.40 11.12 8.88
C ASP A 449 -20.39 10.41 7.93
N ALA A 450 -21.20 9.51 8.48
CA ALA A 450 -22.24 8.81 7.73
C ALA A 450 -23.23 9.79 7.08
N THR A 451 -23.62 10.85 7.80
CA THR A 451 -24.52 11.89 7.27
C THR A 451 -23.88 12.66 6.11
N MET A 452 -22.60 13.05 6.23
CA MET A 452 -21.87 13.74 5.16
C MET A 452 -21.77 12.91 3.88
N LEU A 453 -21.60 11.58 4.02
CA LEU A 453 -21.57 10.64 2.89
C LEU A 453 -22.96 10.16 2.45
N ARG A 454 -24.05 10.64 3.06
CA ARG A 454 -25.44 10.17 2.84
C ARG A 454 -25.57 8.65 2.96
N ARG A 455 -24.90 8.12 3.98
CA ARG A 455 -24.84 6.71 4.34
C ARG A 455 -25.75 6.42 5.52
N THR A 456 -26.59 5.40 5.39
CA THR A 456 -27.48 4.94 6.46
C THR A 456 -27.12 3.52 6.84
N PHE A 457 -26.96 3.26 8.15
CA PHE A 457 -26.72 1.91 8.66
C PHE A 457 -28.02 1.30 9.15
N ILE A 458 -28.22 0.03 8.80
CA ILE A 458 -29.35 -0.78 9.26
C ILE A 458 -28.78 -2.04 9.91
N PRO A 459 -29.02 -2.26 11.21
CA PRO A 459 -28.67 -3.50 11.89
C PRO A 459 -29.21 -4.72 11.14
N ALA A 460 -28.35 -5.72 10.91
CA ALA A 460 -28.72 -6.94 10.19
C ALA A 460 -29.10 -8.13 11.10
N PHE A 461 -29.38 -7.87 12.39
CA PHE A 461 -29.56 -8.94 13.41
C PHE A 461 -30.99 -9.49 13.53
N GLU A 462 -31.98 -8.80 12.96
CA GLU A 462 -33.39 -9.19 13.06
C GLU A 462 -33.94 -9.52 11.67
N LEU A 463 -33.47 -10.63 11.10
CA LEU A 463 -33.94 -11.16 9.82
C LEU A 463 -35.18 -12.05 10.03
N THR A 464 -36.16 -11.53 10.77
CA THR A 464 -37.52 -12.10 10.83
C THR A 464 -38.35 -11.52 9.69
N ASP A 465 -39.46 -12.16 9.31
CA ASP A 465 -40.34 -11.64 8.24
C ASP A 465 -40.79 -10.20 8.53
N GLY A 466 -41.18 -9.89 9.79
CA GLY A 466 -41.54 -8.52 10.19
C GLY A 466 -40.36 -7.54 10.22
N GLY A 467 -39.15 -8.01 10.51
CA GLY A 467 -37.92 -7.22 10.41
C GLY A 467 -37.55 -6.89 8.96
N LEU A 468 -37.74 -7.84 8.05
CA LEU A 468 -37.53 -7.69 6.61
C LEU A 468 -38.57 -6.72 5.99
N ASP A 469 -39.83 -6.75 6.42
CA ASP A 469 -40.85 -5.74 6.05
C ASP A 469 -40.43 -4.31 6.44
N SER A 470 -39.86 -4.15 7.65
CA SER A 470 -39.38 -2.86 8.14
C SER A 470 -38.15 -2.39 7.35
N LEU A 471 -37.22 -3.31 7.06
CA LEU A 471 -36.06 -3.05 6.23
C LEU A 471 -36.46 -2.60 4.82
N ALA A 472 -37.38 -3.32 4.16
CA ALA A 472 -37.87 -2.99 2.84
C ALA A 472 -38.52 -1.59 2.81
N ARG A 473 -39.35 -1.25 3.81
CA ARG A 473 -39.94 0.10 3.94
C ARG A 473 -38.88 1.19 4.08
N ARG A 474 -37.85 0.99 4.89
CA ARG A 474 -36.73 1.96 5.01
C ARG A 474 -35.96 2.09 3.70
N LEU A 475 -35.75 1.00 2.98
CA LEU A 475 -35.12 1.03 1.66
C LEU A 475 -35.98 1.85 0.67
N GLU A 476 -37.31 1.69 0.69
CA GLU A 476 -38.24 2.48 -0.14
C GLU A 476 -38.21 3.98 0.16
N GLU A 477 -38.09 4.36 1.43
CA GLU A 477 -37.98 5.77 1.84
C GLU A 477 -36.65 6.39 1.38
N ILE A 478 -35.57 5.61 1.49
CA ILE A 478 -34.23 6.10 1.17
C ILE A 478 -33.99 6.07 -0.35
N LYS A 479 -34.38 5.01 -1.05
CA LYS A 479 -34.03 4.70 -2.45
C LYS A 479 -32.51 4.81 -2.68
N PRO A 480 -31.69 3.98 -2.01
CA PRO A 480 -30.24 4.00 -2.16
C PRO A 480 -29.78 3.67 -3.58
N VAL A 481 -28.67 4.30 -3.98
CA VAL A 481 -27.93 3.94 -5.21
C VAL A 481 -27.12 2.67 -4.97
N LEU A 482 -26.56 2.52 -3.77
CA LEU A 482 -25.76 1.37 -3.36
C LEU A 482 -26.31 0.76 -2.07
N ILE A 483 -26.50 -0.56 -2.07
CA ILE A 483 -26.74 -1.35 -0.87
C ILE A 483 -25.49 -2.20 -0.63
N ASP A 484 -24.86 -2.12 0.53
CA ASP A 484 -23.75 -3.00 0.90
C ASP A 484 -23.97 -3.70 2.23
N GLY A 485 -23.43 -4.90 2.39
CA GLY A 485 -23.68 -5.69 3.59
C GLY A 485 -23.02 -7.06 3.57
N TYR A 486 -23.44 -7.89 4.52
CA TYR A 486 -23.09 -9.31 4.52
C TYR A 486 -23.81 -10.03 3.39
N ALA A 487 -23.12 -10.96 2.71
CA ALA A 487 -23.70 -11.80 1.66
C ALA A 487 -25.01 -12.45 2.12
N GLU A 488 -25.02 -13.00 3.34
CA GLU A 488 -26.19 -13.64 3.95
C GLU A 488 -27.36 -12.66 4.15
N SER A 489 -27.11 -11.47 4.71
CA SER A 489 -28.18 -10.47 4.92
C SER A 489 -28.79 -9.98 3.61
N LEU A 490 -27.96 -9.82 2.58
CA LEU A 490 -28.42 -9.49 1.23
C LEU A 490 -29.26 -10.62 0.63
N ASN A 491 -28.84 -11.87 0.85
CA ASN A 491 -29.58 -13.03 0.37
C ASN A 491 -30.96 -13.16 1.02
N PHE A 492 -31.05 -12.97 2.34
CA PHE A 492 -32.32 -12.98 3.05
C PHE A 492 -33.29 -11.90 2.54
N LEU A 493 -32.79 -10.69 2.30
CA LEU A 493 -33.57 -9.62 1.69
C LEU A 493 -34.06 -10.02 0.30
N ALA A 494 -33.19 -10.57 -0.55
CA ALA A 494 -33.54 -10.99 -1.89
C ALA A 494 -34.63 -12.09 -1.91
N LEU A 495 -34.48 -13.12 -1.07
CA LEU A 495 -35.48 -14.19 -0.94
C LEU A 495 -36.84 -13.67 -0.45
N TYR A 496 -36.84 -12.72 0.48
CA TYR A 496 -38.08 -12.07 0.93
C TYR A 496 -38.78 -11.31 -0.21
N LEU A 497 -38.03 -10.58 -1.04
CA LEU A 497 -38.58 -9.87 -2.19
C LEU A 497 -39.15 -10.85 -3.24
N GLN A 498 -38.49 -11.97 -3.47
CA GLN A 498 -39.00 -13.01 -4.38
C GLN A 498 -40.29 -13.67 -3.87
N ARG A 499 -40.51 -13.73 -2.55
CA ARG A 499 -41.71 -14.33 -1.93
C ARG A 499 -42.93 -13.41 -1.86
N GLY A 500 -42.84 -12.19 -2.42
CA GLY A 500 -43.95 -11.24 -2.47
C GLY A 500 -43.67 -9.91 -1.78
N GLY A 501 -42.53 -9.76 -1.10
CA GLY A 501 -42.02 -8.44 -0.72
C GLY A 501 -41.78 -7.57 -1.96
N ARG A 502 -41.99 -6.26 -1.86
CA ARG A 502 -41.83 -5.37 -3.01
C ARG A 502 -40.95 -4.18 -2.68
N LEU A 503 -40.00 -3.91 -3.58
CA LEU A 503 -39.34 -2.62 -3.71
C LEU A 503 -39.80 -1.95 -5.01
N ASN A 504 -40.23 -0.69 -4.94
CA ASN A 504 -40.62 0.15 -6.08
C ASN A 504 -39.45 1.00 -6.60
N PHE A 505 -38.22 0.64 -6.24
CA PHE A 505 -37.01 1.17 -6.86
C PHE A 505 -35.99 0.03 -7.02
N GLN A 506 -35.02 0.25 -7.89
CA GLN A 506 -33.92 -0.66 -8.13
C GLN A 506 -32.62 0.05 -7.76
N PRO A 507 -31.80 -0.48 -6.83
CA PRO A 507 -30.48 0.07 -6.60
C PRO A 507 -29.62 -0.10 -7.85
N ARG A 508 -28.60 0.75 -8.02
CA ARG A 508 -27.66 0.62 -9.16
C ARG A 508 -26.74 -0.57 -8.97
N ALA A 509 -26.32 -0.81 -7.74
CA ALA A 509 -25.38 -1.85 -7.41
C ALA A 509 -25.63 -2.37 -5.99
N VAL A 510 -25.21 -3.61 -5.77
CA VAL A 510 -25.15 -4.25 -4.46
C VAL A 510 -23.71 -4.67 -4.19
N LEU A 511 -23.17 -4.41 -3.01
CA LEU A 511 -21.81 -4.84 -2.65
C LEU A 511 -21.85 -5.83 -1.49
N SER A 512 -21.51 -7.08 -1.79
CA SER A 512 -21.32 -8.16 -0.83
C SER A 512 -19.96 -8.07 -0.13
N SER A 513 -19.90 -8.51 1.13
CA SER A 513 -18.65 -8.58 1.89
C SER A 513 -18.71 -9.57 3.05
N ALA A 514 -17.54 -9.86 3.63
CA ALA A 514 -17.35 -10.50 4.92
C ALA A 514 -17.81 -11.98 5.05
N GLN A 515 -18.34 -12.56 3.98
CA GLN A 515 -18.64 -13.97 3.80
C GLN A 515 -18.36 -14.33 2.33
N MET A 516 -18.17 -15.63 2.07
CA MET A 516 -18.01 -16.11 0.71
C MET A 516 -19.29 -15.91 -0.08
N LEU A 517 -19.20 -15.28 -1.25
CA LEU A 517 -20.30 -15.12 -2.19
C LEU A 517 -20.23 -16.23 -3.26
N THR A 518 -21.09 -17.24 -3.14
CA THR A 518 -21.20 -18.27 -4.17
C THR A 518 -21.89 -17.71 -5.42
N SER A 519 -21.65 -18.31 -6.59
CA SER A 519 -22.32 -17.94 -7.83
C SER A 519 -23.84 -18.06 -7.74
N ASP A 520 -24.34 -18.94 -6.88
CA ASP A 520 -25.78 -19.12 -6.67
C ASP A 520 -26.38 -18.04 -5.78
N THR A 521 -25.75 -17.76 -4.64
CA THR A 521 -26.13 -16.65 -3.76
C THR A 521 -26.07 -15.32 -4.51
N ARG A 522 -25.08 -15.13 -5.39
CA ARG A 522 -24.99 -13.98 -6.29
C ARG A 522 -26.26 -13.86 -7.14
N ARG A 523 -26.61 -14.91 -7.90
CA ARG A 523 -27.81 -14.90 -8.76
C ARG A 523 -29.08 -14.62 -7.95
N GLN A 524 -29.24 -15.24 -6.79
CA GLN A 524 -30.39 -15.00 -5.91
C GLN A 524 -30.50 -13.52 -5.52
N ILE A 525 -29.38 -12.90 -5.14
CA ILE A 525 -29.33 -11.48 -4.77
C ILE A 525 -29.61 -10.59 -6.00
N GLU A 526 -29.01 -10.90 -7.15
CA GLU A 526 -29.19 -10.15 -8.40
C GLU A 526 -30.65 -10.22 -8.87
N ASP A 527 -31.27 -11.39 -8.86
CA ASP A 527 -32.67 -11.59 -9.24
C ASP A 527 -33.63 -10.90 -8.27
N GLY A 528 -33.36 -10.97 -6.96
CA GLY A 528 -34.22 -10.39 -5.94
C GLY A 528 -34.15 -8.86 -5.84
N LEU A 529 -32.98 -8.26 -6.06
CA LEU A 529 -32.78 -6.79 -5.99
C LEU A 529 -32.75 -6.13 -7.38
N GLY A 530 -32.70 -6.92 -8.44
CA GLY A 530 -32.57 -6.46 -9.82
C GLY A 530 -31.21 -5.82 -10.14
N ALA A 531 -30.22 -5.84 -9.26
CA ALA A 531 -29.00 -5.05 -9.43
C ALA A 531 -27.75 -5.94 -9.48
N LYS A 532 -26.76 -5.53 -10.28
CA LYS A 532 -25.46 -6.22 -10.33
C LYS A 532 -24.85 -6.28 -8.94
N VAL A 533 -24.43 -7.48 -8.55
CA VAL A 533 -23.71 -7.69 -7.29
C VAL A 533 -22.21 -7.55 -7.55
N PHE A 534 -21.55 -6.84 -6.67
CA PHE A 534 -20.10 -6.73 -6.59
C PHE A 534 -19.66 -7.42 -5.32
N ASP A 535 -18.44 -7.95 -5.30
CA ASP A 535 -17.88 -8.60 -4.13
C ASP A 535 -16.61 -7.91 -3.63
N LYS A 536 -16.48 -7.87 -2.31
CA LYS A 536 -15.34 -7.31 -1.59
C LYS A 536 -14.69 -8.41 -0.75
N TYR A 537 -13.44 -8.71 -1.08
CA TYR A 537 -12.57 -9.53 -0.25
C TYR A 537 -11.79 -8.68 0.76
N GLY A 538 -11.74 -9.11 2.01
CA GLY A 538 -11.13 -8.36 3.08
C GLY A 538 -11.08 -9.10 4.41
N ALA A 539 -10.18 -8.65 5.28
CA ALA A 539 -10.01 -9.18 6.64
C ALA A 539 -9.83 -8.05 7.65
N ARG A 540 -10.02 -8.31 8.94
CA ARG A 540 -9.93 -7.24 9.95
C ARG A 540 -8.52 -6.66 10.04
N GLU A 541 -7.54 -7.53 9.84
CA GLU A 541 -6.12 -7.25 9.76
C GLU A 541 -5.77 -6.30 8.62
N PHE A 542 -6.56 -6.22 7.54
CA PHE A 542 -6.23 -5.47 6.31
C PHE A 542 -7.38 -4.59 5.77
N SER A 543 -8.54 -4.55 6.42
CA SER A 543 -9.77 -3.95 5.87
C SER A 543 -10.23 -4.58 4.54
N GLY A 544 -10.10 -3.88 3.41
CA GLY A 544 -10.39 -4.42 2.07
C GLY A 544 -9.07 -4.75 1.38
N ILE A 545 -8.96 -5.96 0.84
CA ILE A 545 -7.76 -6.48 0.17
C ILE A 545 -7.96 -6.44 -1.35
N ALA A 546 -9.13 -6.88 -1.82
CA ALA A 546 -9.46 -6.93 -3.23
C ALA A 546 -10.96 -6.66 -3.46
N TYR A 547 -11.31 -6.07 -4.60
CA TYR A 547 -12.68 -5.66 -4.95
C TYR A 547 -12.97 -5.98 -6.41
N GLN A 548 -14.16 -6.49 -6.71
CA GLN A 548 -14.60 -6.64 -8.09
C GLN A 548 -14.80 -5.28 -8.77
N CYS A 549 -14.47 -5.21 -10.06
CA CYS A 549 -14.85 -4.08 -10.90
C CYS A 549 -16.14 -4.39 -11.67
N ASP A 550 -16.51 -3.49 -12.57
CA ASP A 550 -17.69 -3.62 -13.42
C ASP A 550 -17.48 -4.61 -14.59
N GLN A 551 -16.24 -5.10 -14.78
CA GLN A 551 -15.87 -6.10 -15.78
C GLN A 551 -15.42 -7.41 -15.12
N GLY A 552 -15.87 -8.55 -15.66
CA GLY A 552 -15.47 -9.87 -15.17
C GLY A 552 -15.92 -10.21 -13.73
N ASP A 553 -15.46 -11.37 -13.26
CA ASP A 553 -15.75 -11.93 -11.94
C ASP A 553 -14.55 -11.93 -10.98
N ASP A 554 -13.36 -11.54 -11.47
CA ASP A 554 -12.15 -11.44 -10.63
C ASP A 554 -12.18 -10.19 -9.74
N HIS A 555 -11.43 -10.23 -8.65
CA HIS A 555 -11.24 -9.11 -7.73
C HIS A 555 -9.91 -8.41 -8.01
N HIS A 556 -9.94 -7.11 -8.29
CA HIS A 556 -8.72 -6.31 -8.30
C HIS A 556 -8.16 -6.18 -6.89
N ILE A 557 -6.95 -6.69 -6.68
CA ILE A 557 -6.13 -6.47 -5.50
C ILE A 557 -5.75 -5.00 -5.46
N LEU A 558 -5.78 -4.41 -4.26
CA LEU A 558 -5.27 -3.06 -4.05
C LEU A 558 -3.74 -3.11 -4.01
N ASP A 559 -3.11 -3.30 -5.17
CA ASP A 559 -1.65 -3.49 -5.33
C ASP A 559 -0.84 -2.38 -4.66
N GLU A 560 -1.39 -1.17 -4.62
CA GLU A 560 -0.73 -0.05 -3.97
C GLU A 560 -0.58 -0.29 -2.46
N SER A 561 -1.44 -1.11 -1.86
CA SER A 561 -1.48 -1.38 -0.42
C SER A 561 -0.96 -2.76 -0.04
N TYR A 562 -1.15 -3.76 -0.90
CA TYR A 562 -0.88 -5.16 -0.57
C TYR A 562 -0.13 -5.85 -1.69
N ILE A 563 0.82 -6.69 -1.31
CA ILE A 563 1.31 -7.77 -2.17
C ILE A 563 0.57 -9.04 -1.73
N VAL A 564 -0.10 -9.70 -2.67
CA VAL A 564 -0.87 -10.92 -2.41
C VAL A 564 -0.25 -12.06 -3.20
N GLU A 565 0.26 -13.05 -2.50
CA GLU A 565 0.77 -14.30 -3.06
C GLU A 565 -0.32 -15.38 -2.92
N ILE A 566 -0.55 -16.17 -3.98
CA ILE A 566 -1.36 -17.39 -3.90
C ILE A 566 -0.42 -18.57 -3.97
N LEU A 567 -0.30 -19.31 -2.88
CA LEU A 567 0.69 -20.38 -2.75
C LEU A 567 0.01 -21.74 -2.73
N LYS A 568 0.56 -22.67 -3.51
CA LYS A 568 0.19 -24.09 -3.49
C LYS A 568 1.47 -24.87 -3.24
N GLU A 569 1.52 -25.69 -2.19
CA GLU A 569 2.71 -26.52 -1.87
C GLU A 569 4.00 -25.67 -1.76
N GLY A 570 3.91 -24.45 -1.22
CA GLY A 570 5.04 -23.53 -1.03
C GLY A 570 5.51 -22.78 -2.29
N ARG A 571 5.01 -23.14 -3.48
CA ARG A 571 5.27 -22.41 -4.74
C ARG A 571 4.11 -21.46 -5.10
N PRO A 572 4.35 -20.43 -5.93
CA PRO A 572 3.26 -19.69 -6.55
C PRO A 572 2.30 -20.62 -7.33
N ALA A 573 1.01 -20.44 -7.13
CA ALA A 573 -0.04 -21.17 -7.83
C ALA A 573 -0.16 -20.69 -9.29
N LEU A 574 -0.37 -21.63 -10.21
CA LEU A 574 -0.63 -21.32 -11.61
C LEU A 574 -2.05 -20.78 -11.80
N PRO A 575 -2.35 -20.00 -12.85
CA PRO A 575 -3.71 -19.54 -13.13
C PRO A 575 -4.72 -20.69 -13.11
N GLY A 576 -5.81 -20.51 -12.37
CA GLY A 576 -6.85 -21.52 -12.15
C GLY A 576 -6.57 -22.50 -11.01
N GLU A 577 -5.35 -22.56 -10.47
CA GLU A 577 -5.06 -23.38 -9.29
C GLU A 577 -5.58 -22.72 -8.01
N LEU A 578 -6.09 -23.57 -7.11
CA LEU A 578 -6.42 -23.19 -5.74
C LEU A 578 -5.16 -23.13 -4.89
N GLY A 579 -4.99 -22.04 -4.13
CA GLY A 579 -3.89 -21.90 -3.18
C GLY A 579 -4.26 -21.09 -1.94
N GLU A 580 -3.34 -21.08 -0.98
CA GLU A 580 -3.39 -20.27 0.23
C GLU A 580 -3.05 -18.80 -0.07
N VAL A 581 -3.86 -17.90 0.48
CA VAL A 581 -3.64 -16.46 0.38
C VAL A 581 -2.60 -16.02 1.42
N VAL A 582 -1.48 -15.46 0.95
CA VAL A 582 -0.43 -14.88 1.77
C VAL A 582 -0.31 -13.39 1.44
N ILE A 583 -0.22 -12.55 2.47
CA ILE A 583 -0.31 -11.09 2.32
C ILE A 583 0.91 -10.41 2.95
N THR A 584 1.52 -9.50 2.19
CA THR A 584 2.45 -8.49 2.72
C THR A 584 1.80 -7.11 2.68
N ASP A 585 1.73 -6.46 3.84
CA ASP A 585 1.10 -5.14 3.99
C ASP A 585 2.13 -4.01 3.89
N LEU A 586 2.04 -3.24 2.80
CA LEU A 586 2.99 -2.19 2.45
C LEU A 586 2.78 -0.87 3.22
N ASN A 587 1.84 -0.83 4.16
CA ASN A 587 1.41 0.41 4.80
C ASN A 587 1.63 0.45 6.31
N ASN A 588 1.73 -0.69 6.99
CA ASN A 588 1.83 -0.71 8.45
C ASN A 588 3.29 -0.71 8.91
N PHE A 589 3.82 0.45 9.26
CA PHE A 589 5.19 0.57 9.76
C PHE A 589 5.26 0.32 11.28
N SER A 590 4.12 0.28 11.97
CA SER A 590 4.10 0.07 13.42
C SER A 590 4.19 -1.41 13.83
N VAL A 591 3.48 -2.29 13.12
CA VAL A 591 3.56 -3.75 13.26
C VAL A 591 3.52 -4.35 11.86
N PRO A 592 4.65 -4.37 11.13
CA PRO A 592 4.70 -4.90 9.78
C PRO A 592 4.23 -6.36 9.75
N LEU A 593 3.32 -6.68 8.82
CA LEU A 593 2.92 -8.05 8.51
C LEU A 593 3.47 -8.40 7.13
N ILE A 594 4.58 -9.12 7.12
CA ILE A 594 5.31 -9.52 5.91
C ILE A 594 5.13 -11.03 5.72
N ARG A 595 4.69 -11.45 4.53
CA ARG A 595 4.30 -12.83 4.19
C ARG A 595 3.38 -13.49 5.21
N TYR A 596 2.36 -12.75 5.62
CA TYR A 596 1.39 -13.21 6.61
C TYR A 596 0.38 -14.18 6.01
N ARG A 597 0.29 -15.38 6.61
CA ARG A 597 -0.70 -16.41 6.29
C ARG A 597 -2.06 -16.02 6.86
N ILE A 598 -2.95 -15.53 6.02
CA ILE A 598 -4.29 -15.09 6.46
C ILE A 598 -5.19 -16.27 6.85
N GLY A 599 -4.93 -17.45 6.24
CA GLY A 599 -5.68 -18.68 6.42
C GLY A 599 -6.91 -18.80 5.51
N ASP A 600 -6.99 -18.02 4.45
CA ASP A 600 -8.02 -18.11 3.40
C ASP A 600 -7.46 -18.80 2.15
N LEU A 601 -8.35 -19.36 1.33
CA LEU A 601 -8.06 -20.00 0.05
C LEU A 601 -8.70 -19.21 -1.09
N ALA A 602 -7.97 -19.06 -2.18
CA ALA A 602 -8.45 -18.41 -3.39
C ALA A 602 -7.84 -19.04 -4.65
N VAL A 603 -8.54 -18.89 -5.77
CA VAL A 603 -8.04 -19.30 -7.08
C VAL A 603 -7.11 -18.22 -7.61
N ALA A 604 -5.93 -18.62 -8.10
CA ALA A 604 -5.02 -17.71 -8.77
C ALA A 604 -5.62 -17.24 -10.11
N ALA A 605 -5.74 -15.92 -10.30
CA ALA A 605 -6.18 -15.36 -11.57
C ALA A 605 -5.01 -15.25 -12.56
N ASP A 606 -5.32 -15.29 -13.85
CA ASP A 606 -4.34 -14.99 -14.90
C ASP A 606 -4.08 -13.48 -14.94
N ASN A 607 -2.87 -13.09 -14.54
CA ASN A 607 -2.42 -11.70 -14.52
C ASN A 607 -1.55 -11.33 -15.73
N SER A 608 -1.41 -12.22 -16.72
CA SER A 608 -0.68 -11.94 -17.97
C SER A 608 -1.44 -10.98 -18.90
N GLN A 609 -2.76 -10.88 -18.74
CA GLN A 609 -3.61 -9.99 -19.51
C GLN A 609 -4.22 -8.89 -18.61
N ALA A 610 -4.27 -7.68 -19.14
CA ALA A 610 -4.94 -6.56 -18.49
C ALA A 610 -6.46 -6.81 -18.44
N CYS A 611 -7.10 -6.32 -17.39
CA CYS A 611 -8.56 -6.34 -17.28
C CYS A 611 -9.19 -5.36 -18.29
N GLU A 612 -10.32 -5.74 -18.88
CA GLU A 612 -11.08 -4.88 -19.81
C GLU A 612 -11.55 -3.57 -19.16
N CYS A 613 -11.61 -3.49 -17.83
CA CYS A 613 -11.95 -2.24 -17.15
C CYS A 613 -10.86 -1.16 -17.27
N GLY A 614 -9.67 -1.52 -17.78
CA GLY A 614 -8.53 -0.62 -18.01
C GLY A 614 -7.63 -0.39 -16.79
N ARG A 615 -7.95 -0.97 -15.62
CA ARG A 615 -7.08 -0.89 -14.44
C ARG A 615 -5.94 -1.90 -14.56
N GLY A 616 -4.71 -1.48 -14.26
CA GLY A 616 -3.56 -2.38 -14.23
C GLY A 616 -3.41 -3.18 -12.93
N LEU A 617 -4.29 -3.00 -11.94
CA LEU A 617 -4.24 -3.72 -10.67
C LEU A 617 -4.33 -5.24 -10.86
N SER A 618 -3.58 -5.99 -10.06
CA SER A 618 -3.54 -7.46 -10.08
C SER A 618 -4.94 -7.99 -9.78
N ARG A 619 -5.25 -9.15 -10.31
CA ARG A 619 -6.51 -9.85 -10.10
C ARG A 619 -6.29 -11.04 -9.18
N LEU A 620 -7.28 -11.26 -8.34
CA LEU A 620 -7.47 -12.43 -7.51
C LEU A 620 -8.75 -13.12 -8.00
N GLY A 621 -8.69 -14.43 -8.21
CA GLY A 621 -9.84 -15.19 -8.65
C GLY A 621 -10.82 -15.45 -7.50
N GLN A 622 -11.68 -16.45 -7.70
CA GLN A 622 -12.73 -16.77 -6.74
C GLN A 622 -12.17 -17.14 -5.34
N ILE A 623 -12.70 -16.49 -4.32
CA ILE A 623 -12.40 -16.79 -2.91
C ILE A 623 -13.20 -18.03 -2.48
N GLN A 624 -12.52 -19.07 -2.02
CA GLN A 624 -13.13 -20.35 -1.63
C GLN A 624 -13.43 -20.45 -0.11
N GLY A 625 -13.01 -19.45 0.68
CA GLY A 625 -13.26 -19.38 2.12
C GLY A 625 -12.01 -19.67 2.95
N ARG A 626 -12.18 -20.21 4.17
CA ARG A 626 -11.07 -20.48 5.11
C ARG A 626 -10.53 -21.89 4.99
N THR A 627 -9.22 -22.03 5.15
CA THR A 627 -8.52 -23.32 5.34
C THR A 627 -9.13 -24.17 6.46
N GLN A 628 -9.57 -23.53 7.55
CA GLN A 628 -10.23 -24.17 8.71
C GLN A 628 -11.69 -24.60 8.45
N ALA A 629 -12.24 -24.30 7.26
CA ALA A 629 -13.57 -24.74 6.85
C ALA A 629 -13.49 -25.95 5.91
N LEU A 630 -12.39 -26.69 5.90
CA LEU A 630 -12.25 -27.96 5.18
C LEU A 630 -12.52 -29.13 6.13
N VAL A 631 -13.22 -30.15 5.64
CA VAL A 631 -13.45 -31.41 6.34
C VAL A 631 -12.53 -32.46 5.75
N HIS A 632 -11.65 -33.01 6.58
CA HIS A 632 -10.74 -34.09 6.20
C HIS A 632 -11.44 -35.43 6.41
N CYS A 633 -11.81 -36.07 5.30
CA CYS A 633 -12.58 -37.30 5.28
C CYS A 633 -11.67 -38.53 5.41
N ALA A 634 -12.19 -39.65 5.94
CA ALA A 634 -11.42 -40.88 6.16
C ALA A 634 -10.81 -41.47 4.88
N ASN A 635 -11.38 -41.15 3.71
CA ASN A 635 -10.85 -41.53 2.39
C ASN A 635 -9.69 -40.64 1.91
N GLY A 636 -9.16 -39.73 2.75
CA GLY A 636 -8.07 -38.80 2.44
C GLY A 636 -8.49 -37.58 1.60
N ARG A 637 -9.79 -37.44 1.26
CA ARG A 637 -10.28 -36.24 0.56
C ARG A 637 -10.48 -35.07 1.51
N TRP A 638 -10.12 -33.89 1.04
CA TRP A 638 -10.48 -32.63 1.67
C TRP A 638 -11.73 -32.07 1.01
N LEU A 639 -12.82 -32.00 1.76
CA LEU A 639 -14.05 -31.40 1.28
C LEU A 639 -14.17 -29.97 1.81
N PRO A 640 -14.21 -28.96 0.92
CA PRO A 640 -14.40 -27.58 1.36
C PRO A 640 -15.80 -27.39 1.95
N GLY A 641 -15.95 -26.42 2.86
CA GLY A 641 -17.27 -26.10 3.42
C GLY A 641 -18.29 -25.70 2.35
N THR A 642 -17.81 -25.24 1.19
CA THR A 642 -18.60 -24.98 -0.02
C THR A 642 -19.26 -26.26 -0.55
N PHE A 643 -18.58 -27.41 -0.50
CA PHE A 643 -19.16 -28.70 -0.89
C PHE A 643 -20.42 -29.00 -0.08
N PHE A 644 -20.36 -28.89 1.25
CA PHE A 644 -21.52 -29.14 2.11
C PHE A 644 -22.64 -28.13 1.83
N ALA A 645 -22.30 -26.87 1.57
CA ALA A 645 -23.30 -25.88 1.19
C ALA A 645 -24.01 -26.22 -0.13
N HIS A 646 -23.27 -26.73 -1.13
CA HIS A 646 -23.84 -27.19 -2.39
C HIS A 646 -24.65 -28.48 -2.23
N PHE A 647 -24.13 -29.44 -1.47
CA PHE A 647 -24.77 -30.72 -1.23
C PHE A 647 -26.12 -30.55 -0.52
N PHE A 648 -26.15 -29.89 0.64
CA PHE A 648 -27.38 -29.71 1.41
C PHE A 648 -28.40 -28.79 0.71
N LYS A 649 -27.99 -27.99 -0.28
CA LYS A 649 -28.90 -27.19 -1.10
C LYS A 649 -29.85 -28.08 -1.92
N GLU A 650 -29.38 -29.19 -2.48
CA GLU A 650 -30.25 -30.11 -3.24
C GLU A 650 -31.33 -30.75 -2.35
N TYR A 651 -31.13 -30.67 -1.03
CA TYR A 651 -32.01 -31.18 0.00
C TYR A 651 -32.63 -30.08 0.87
N ASP A 652 -32.79 -28.84 0.36
CA ASP A 652 -33.34 -27.69 1.10
C ASP A 652 -34.76 -27.92 1.67
N HIS A 653 -35.53 -28.80 1.02
CA HIS A 653 -36.83 -29.27 1.48
C HIS A 653 -36.76 -30.16 2.74
N LEU A 654 -35.63 -30.86 2.94
CA LEU A 654 -35.36 -31.73 4.09
C LEU A 654 -34.53 -31.04 5.19
N VAL A 655 -33.64 -30.12 4.80
CA VAL A 655 -32.66 -29.47 5.68
C VAL A 655 -32.77 -27.96 5.54
N GLN A 656 -33.27 -27.30 6.59
CA GLN A 656 -33.38 -25.85 6.63
C GLN A 656 -32.01 -25.19 6.88
N PHE A 657 -31.18 -25.80 7.71
CA PHE A 657 -29.84 -25.32 8.03
C PHE A 657 -28.95 -26.48 8.48
N PHE A 658 -27.65 -26.39 8.21
CA PHE A 658 -26.67 -27.37 8.66
C PHE A 658 -25.44 -26.69 9.27
N GLN A 659 -24.78 -27.41 10.18
CA GLN A 659 -23.42 -27.10 10.61
C GLN A 659 -22.61 -28.38 10.71
N VAL A 660 -21.47 -28.42 10.05
CA VAL A 660 -20.47 -29.48 10.18
C VAL A 660 -19.45 -29.09 11.24
N VAL A 661 -19.17 -29.96 12.19
CA VAL A 661 -18.14 -29.75 13.22
C VAL A 661 -17.15 -30.89 13.20
N GLN A 662 -15.89 -30.63 12.91
CA GLN A 662 -14.84 -31.64 12.87
C GLN A 662 -13.76 -31.34 13.92
N HIS A 663 -13.44 -32.34 14.74
CA HIS A 663 -12.35 -32.25 15.71
C HIS A 663 -11.15 -33.13 15.36
N GLU A 664 -11.39 -34.23 14.64
CA GLU A 664 -10.40 -35.25 14.32
C GLU A 664 -10.53 -35.68 12.85
N HIS A 665 -9.45 -36.22 12.29
CA HIS A 665 -9.47 -36.73 10.92
C HIS A 665 -10.44 -37.91 10.78
N GLY A 666 -11.27 -37.89 9.74
CA GLY A 666 -12.20 -38.98 9.45
C GLY A 666 -13.48 -38.99 10.29
N THR A 667 -13.63 -38.06 11.25
CA THR A 667 -14.83 -37.98 12.11
C THR A 667 -15.38 -36.56 12.14
N PHE A 668 -16.68 -36.39 11.92
CA PHE A 668 -17.33 -35.09 12.06
C PHE A 668 -18.78 -35.20 12.51
N ALA A 669 -19.27 -34.17 13.20
CA ALA A 669 -20.65 -34.04 13.62
C ALA A 669 -21.45 -33.17 12.64
N LEU A 670 -22.69 -33.57 12.35
CA LEU A 670 -23.66 -32.82 11.56
C LEU A 670 -24.78 -32.31 12.47
N LYS A 671 -24.84 -31.01 12.70
CA LYS A 671 -25.99 -30.36 13.34
C LYS A 671 -26.99 -29.95 12.27
N ILE A 672 -28.21 -30.42 12.36
CA ILE A 672 -29.25 -30.27 11.33
C ILE A 672 -30.48 -29.60 11.92
N VAL A 673 -30.91 -28.50 11.30
CA VAL A 673 -32.23 -27.92 11.50
C VAL A 673 -33.15 -28.49 10.43
N GLN A 674 -34.21 -29.16 10.87
CA GLN A 674 -35.10 -29.91 9.98
C GLN A 674 -35.93 -28.97 9.09
N GLY A 675 -36.01 -29.31 7.80
CA GLY A 675 -36.85 -28.65 6.81
C GLY A 675 -38.31 -29.08 6.88
N ARG A 676 -39.18 -28.41 6.11
CA ARG A 676 -40.64 -28.62 6.15
C ARG A 676 -41.09 -30.01 5.70
N HIS A 677 -40.30 -30.70 4.88
CA HIS A 677 -40.62 -32.03 4.34
C HIS A 677 -39.73 -33.13 4.92
N TRP A 678 -39.13 -32.89 6.10
CA TRP A 678 -38.27 -33.86 6.75
C TRP A 678 -39.00 -35.19 7.06
N THR A 679 -38.39 -36.31 6.66
CA THR A 679 -38.81 -37.66 7.01
C THR A 679 -37.58 -38.55 7.21
N THR A 680 -37.70 -39.61 8.03
CA THR A 680 -36.59 -40.56 8.27
C THR A 680 -36.09 -41.23 6.99
N PRO A 681 -36.95 -41.75 6.08
CA PRO A 681 -36.47 -42.40 4.86
C PRO A 681 -35.70 -41.44 3.95
N ALA A 682 -36.20 -40.22 3.75
CA ALA A 682 -35.53 -39.22 2.91
C ALA A 682 -34.19 -38.75 3.52
N TRP A 683 -34.09 -38.73 4.86
CA TRP A 683 -32.84 -38.45 5.55
C TRP A 683 -31.80 -39.58 5.38
N ASP A 684 -32.24 -40.84 5.41
CA ASP A 684 -31.35 -41.99 5.20
C ASP A 684 -30.82 -42.04 3.76
N ASP A 685 -31.65 -41.67 2.77
CA ASP A 685 -31.22 -41.52 1.38
C ASP A 685 -30.17 -40.41 1.23
N LEU A 686 -30.40 -39.25 1.83
CA LEU A 686 -29.44 -38.14 1.85
C LEU A 686 -28.11 -38.55 2.49
N LEU A 687 -28.15 -39.23 3.65
CA LEU A 687 -26.92 -39.71 4.31
C LEU A 687 -26.17 -40.73 3.44
N THR A 688 -26.90 -41.57 2.70
CA THR A 688 -26.31 -42.55 1.78
C THR A 688 -25.59 -41.84 0.63
N ASP A 689 -26.19 -40.79 0.06
CA ASP A 689 -25.57 -39.97 -0.97
C ASP A 689 -24.34 -39.22 -0.43
N LEU A 690 -24.43 -38.61 0.76
CA LEU A 690 -23.30 -37.91 1.39
C LEU A 690 -22.10 -38.84 1.61
N ARG A 691 -22.34 -40.09 2.01
CA ARG A 691 -21.30 -41.12 2.20
C ARG A 691 -20.51 -41.42 0.93
N THR A 692 -21.08 -41.21 -0.28
CA THR A 692 -20.34 -41.39 -1.54
C THR A 692 -19.18 -40.39 -1.69
N TYR A 693 -19.29 -39.22 -1.06
CA TYR A 693 -18.27 -38.17 -1.09
C TYR A 693 -17.28 -38.28 0.07
N VAL A 694 -17.78 -38.53 1.28
CA VAL A 694 -16.96 -38.54 2.52
C VAL A 694 -16.33 -39.91 2.82
N GLY A 695 -16.69 -40.97 2.07
CA GLY A 695 -16.19 -42.32 2.30
C GLY A 695 -16.57 -42.88 3.67
N ASP A 696 -15.69 -43.66 4.27
CA ASP A 696 -15.90 -44.31 5.58
C ASP A 696 -15.78 -43.35 6.78
N SER A 697 -15.99 -42.05 6.57
CA SER A 697 -15.95 -41.07 7.65
C SER A 697 -17.06 -41.34 8.67
N GLN A 698 -16.75 -41.27 9.96
CA GLN A 698 -17.74 -41.35 11.02
C GLN A 698 -18.53 -40.04 11.10
N ILE A 699 -19.86 -40.14 11.02
CA ILE A 699 -20.79 -39.00 10.99
C ILE A 699 -21.70 -39.04 12.22
N ASP A 700 -21.54 -38.09 13.15
CA ASP A 700 -22.39 -37.97 14.33
C ASP A 700 -23.51 -36.93 14.09
N VAL A 701 -24.75 -37.38 13.92
CA VAL A 701 -25.88 -36.50 13.56
C VAL A 701 -26.61 -35.99 14.80
N HIS A 702 -26.82 -34.69 14.88
CA HIS A 702 -27.58 -34.01 15.92
C HIS A 702 -28.69 -33.14 15.30
N PHE A 703 -29.95 -33.46 15.57
CA PHE A 703 -31.06 -32.59 15.20
C PHE A 703 -31.21 -31.48 16.25
N VAL A 704 -31.25 -30.23 15.81
CA VAL A 704 -31.30 -29.03 16.67
C VAL A 704 -32.37 -28.07 16.17
N ASP A 705 -33.03 -27.36 17.09
CA ASP A 705 -34.05 -26.37 16.74
C ASP A 705 -33.43 -25.14 16.05
N GLU A 706 -32.22 -24.76 16.46
CA GLU A 706 -31.46 -23.68 15.85
C GLU A 706 -29.95 -23.90 15.99
N VAL A 707 -29.19 -23.31 15.06
CA VAL A 707 -27.74 -23.15 15.21
C VAL A 707 -27.45 -21.74 15.72
N PRO A 708 -26.86 -21.57 16.92
CA PRO A 708 -26.65 -20.27 17.51
C PRO A 708 -25.68 -19.43 16.67
N LEU A 709 -25.97 -18.13 16.60
CA LEU A 709 -25.09 -17.14 15.98
C LEU A 709 -23.82 -16.98 16.83
N LEU A 710 -22.68 -16.83 16.18
CA LEU A 710 -21.48 -16.34 16.86
C LEU A 710 -21.72 -14.93 17.40
N ALA A 711 -20.94 -14.50 18.40
CA ALA A 711 -20.98 -13.14 18.94
C ALA A 711 -20.84 -12.02 17.87
N THR A 712 -20.34 -12.37 16.68
CA THR A 712 -20.24 -11.47 15.52
C THR A 712 -21.49 -11.40 14.64
N GLY A 713 -22.57 -12.13 14.95
CA GLY A 713 -23.78 -12.22 14.13
C GLY A 713 -23.69 -13.16 12.93
N LYS A 714 -22.70 -14.06 12.89
CA LYS A 714 -22.49 -14.97 11.76
C LYS A 714 -22.80 -16.40 12.18
N ARG A 715 -23.39 -17.20 11.29
CA ARG A 715 -23.35 -18.67 11.41
C ARG A 715 -22.20 -19.20 10.57
N THR A 716 -21.42 -20.14 11.10
CA THR A 716 -20.36 -20.81 10.33
C THR A 716 -20.85 -22.22 9.98
N PRO A 717 -21.04 -22.52 8.69
CA PRO A 717 -21.59 -23.81 8.25
C PRO A 717 -20.59 -24.96 8.46
N VAL A 718 -19.29 -24.68 8.54
CA VAL A 718 -18.26 -25.68 8.87
C VAL A 718 -17.29 -25.14 9.91
N VAL A 719 -17.07 -25.90 10.98
CA VAL A 719 -16.11 -25.62 12.04
C VAL A 719 -15.17 -26.82 12.14
N SER A 720 -13.97 -26.73 11.56
CA SER A 720 -12.94 -27.76 11.73
C SER A 720 -11.79 -27.26 12.60
N THR A 721 -11.41 -28.05 13.61
CA THR A 721 -10.19 -27.83 14.40
C THR A 721 -9.01 -28.67 13.94
N VAL A 722 -9.21 -29.56 12.95
CA VAL A 722 -8.14 -30.29 12.29
C VAL A 722 -7.31 -29.27 11.51
N ARG A 723 -6.00 -29.21 11.78
CA ARG A 723 -5.09 -28.29 11.09
C ARG A 723 -4.75 -28.88 9.71
N PRO A 724 -5.16 -28.25 8.59
CA PRO A 724 -4.57 -28.59 7.32
C PRO A 724 -3.16 -28.00 7.27
N ASP A 725 -2.17 -28.81 6.94
CA ASP A 725 -0.88 -28.31 6.49
C ASP A 725 -0.76 -28.56 4.97
N PHE A 726 -1.17 -27.56 4.20
CA PHE A 726 -1.10 -27.55 2.74
C PHE A 726 0.34 -27.53 2.18
N GLN A 727 1.36 -27.49 3.04
CA GLN A 727 2.76 -27.47 2.63
C GLN A 727 3.49 -28.79 2.90
N THR A 728 2.93 -29.66 3.73
CA THR A 728 3.43 -31.04 3.91
C THR A 728 2.69 -32.07 3.07
N LEU A 729 1.70 -31.63 2.28
CA LEU A 729 0.89 -32.47 1.39
C LEU A 729 1.41 -32.43 -0.05
#